data_AF-A0A955TV10-F1
#
_entry.id   AF-A0A955TV10-F1
#
_cell.length_a   1.000
_cell.length_b   1.000
_cell.length_c   1.000
_cell.angle_alpha   90.00
_cell.angle_beta   90.00
_cell.angle_gamma   90.00
#
_symmetry.space_group_name_H-M   'P 1'
#
loop_
_entity.id
_entity.type
_entity.pdbx_description
1 polymer ?
#
loop_
_entity_poly.entity_id
_entity_poly.type
_entity_poly.pdbx_seq_one_letter_code
_entity_poly.pdbx_strand_id
1 'polypeptide(L)'
;MEKALINIWAKTSKEEDGRWHPLVLHMLDVAASAEAILDREPETTRTTMAEILGMKWEDARAWLLPVIACHDLGKACPGFQCKWKNLSDLDPGRSPNTEINHAFVSQLALAEILQKKSWPEELADLVADAIGCHHGERASPITLDRLLGDRRALGKAEWAEVRCSLVEALLKIFSPTIPPTKQTLTGPEFMLLSGLTSFADWIGSNEDWFPFGNPGDCEDLHSWLQTRRVYAKKALDSLGWETRVPLTIKSKSFKEIFGFTPRPLQQAVADALADLKNPAILLLEAPMGEGKTEAAFFAHLELQRRFDHRGLYIALPTKATGNAMFKRTLNFLQSWGTNRRLDLQLIHGGALLNDTFQSLKVSGIHDPTVGGDVRAGEWFTNKKRALLSEYGVGTVDQALLPILPVRHHFVRLWGLANRVVVFDEIHAYDAYTGTLLVHLLRWLLALGSSVVLLSATLPPSIRRKLAGVVRADLPEQEQPYPRLSIFCPERQIEQTHFEAAPQRRLTLRLQGISSDLPSMRSALEEHLPHGGMGLALVNTVQRAQDLYRLFPEGNPLMREGQRVGKRLFDGTEVILFHARFPADRRQKREDQALETFGEGANRTGRKILIATQVAEQSLDLDFDLIASDLAPIDLVLQRAGRLWRHTRTSRPVSKPVLLIAGLDGTEPPSFGKPLWWGAVYREDILLRTWSLLRTKQQMTLP
;
A
#
# COMPACT_ATOMS: atom_id res chain seq x y z
N MET A 1 46.92 -11.20 -0.47
CA MET A 1 45.97 -10.20 -0.99
C MET A 1 46.75 -8.89 -1.17
N GLU A 2 46.54 -8.13 -2.24
CA GLU A 2 47.26 -6.85 -2.42
C GLU A 2 46.93 -5.88 -1.28
N LYS A 3 47.95 -5.18 -0.76
CA LYS A 3 47.82 -4.25 0.37
C LYS A 3 46.76 -3.16 0.12
N ALA A 4 46.59 -2.73 -1.12
CA ALA A 4 45.57 -1.75 -1.53
C ALA A 4 44.14 -2.28 -1.35
N LEU A 5 43.89 -3.58 -1.53
CA LEU A 5 42.56 -4.18 -1.39
C LEU A 5 42.06 -4.16 0.06
N ILE A 6 42.99 -4.33 1.00
CA ILE A 6 42.73 -4.34 2.45
C ILE A 6 42.48 -2.92 2.96
N ASN A 7 43.19 -1.92 2.41
CA ASN A 7 43.23 -0.57 2.95
C ASN A 7 42.23 0.42 2.34
N ILE A 8 41.43 0.02 1.34
CA ILE A 8 40.34 0.87 0.85
C ILE A 8 39.19 0.81 1.85
N TRP A 9 38.76 1.99 2.33
CA TRP A 9 37.69 2.09 3.32
C TRP A 9 36.33 2.34 2.67
N ALA A 10 35.27 1.77 3.25
CA ALA A 10 33.88 2.06 2.90
C ALA A 10 33.18 2.98 3.90
N LYS A 11 33.55 2.87 5.18
CA LYS A 11 33.00 3.65 6.29
C LYS A 11 34.07 4.09 7.27
N THR A 12 33.80 5.18 7.95
CA THR A 12 34.61 5.72 9.05
C THR A 12 33.69 5.99 10.23
N SER A 13 34.19 5.78 11.45
CA SER A 13 33.45 6.07 12.67
C SER A 13 33.08 7.54 12.72
N LYS A 14 31.88 7.83 13.24
CA LYS A 14 31.46 9.21 13.54
C LYS A 14 32.09 9.71 14.84
N GLU A 15 32.48 8.79 15.71
CA GLU A 15 33.30 9.10 16.88
C GLU A 15 34.74 9.29 16.40
N GLU A 16 35.46 10.30 16.91
CA GLU A 16 36.87 10.58 16.53
C GLU A 16 37.86 9.52 17.06
N ASP A 17 37.44 8.25 17.09
CA ASP A 17 38.22 7.10 17.56
C ASP A 17 39.14 6.51 16.47
N GLY A 18 39.06 7.03 15.24
CA GLY A 18 39.89 6.62 14.11
C GLY A 18 39.56 5.23 13.53
N ARG A 19 38.45 4.60 13.94
CA ARG A 19 38.01 3.32 13.39
C ARG A 19 37.41 3.49 11.99
N TRP A 20 37.66 2.52 11.13
CA TRP A 20 37.13 2.48 9.77
C TRP A 20 36.83 1.04 9.37
N HIS A 21 35.99 0.91 8.36
CA HIS A 21 35.56 -0.38 7.86
C HIS A 21 36.07 -0.61 6.42
N PRO A 22 36.84 -1.68 6.17
CA PRO A 22 37.30 -2.01 4.83
C PRO A 22 36.16 -2.24 3.83
N LEU A 23 36.38 -1.81 2.59
CA LEU A 23 35.37 -1.88 1.52
C LEU A 23 35.01 -3.32 1.17
N VAL A 24 36.00 -4.21 1.02
CA VAL A 24 35.75 -5.62 0.72
C VAL A 24 34.88 -6.29 1.79
N LEU A 25 35.08 -5.94 3.06
CA LEU A 25 34.27 -6.47 4.17
C LEU A 25 32.84 -5.93 4.11
N HIS A 26 32.67 -4.63 3.84
CA HIS A 26 31.34 -4.04 3.67
C HIS A 26 30.56 -4.65 2.49
N MET A 27 31.24 -4.92 1.37
CA MET A 27 30.63 -5.60 0.23
C MET A 27 30.10 -6.98 0.64
N LEU A 28 30.86 -7.74 1.46
CA LEU A 28 30.42 -9.03 1.99
C LEU A 28 29.29 -8.91 3.00
N ASP A 29 29.26 -7.84 3.82
CA ASP A 29 28.16 -7.56 4.75
C ASP A 29 26.83 -7.35 4.00
N VAL A 30 26.87 -6.62 2.89
CA VAL A 30 25.71 -6.40 2.02
C VAL A 30 25.33 -7.67 1.27
N ALA A 31 26.30 -8.45 0.79
CA ALA A 31 26.04 -9.76 0.18
C ALA A 31 25.33 -10.71 1.16
N ALA A 32 25.82 -10.80 2.41
CA ALA A 32 25.22 -11.59 3.47
C ALA A 32 23.80 -11.11 3.81
N SER A 33 23.58 -9.80 3.78
CA SER A 33 22.26 -9.20 4.01
C SER A 33 21.28 -9.54 2.89
N ALA A 34 21.69 -9.41 1.62
CA ALA A 34 20.88 -9.79 0.46
C ALA A 34 20.53 -11.27 0.47
N GLU A 35 21.51 -12.13 0.79
CA GLU A 35 21.32 -13.56 0.94
C GLU A 35 20.31 -13.88 2.05
N ALA A 36 20.47 -13.30 3.23
CA ALA A 36 19.56 -13.52 4.35
C ALA A 36 18.13 -13.02 4.07
N ILE A 37 17.97 -11.94 3.30
CA ILE A 37 16.67 -11.46 2.84
C ILE A 37 16.03 -12.50 1.90
N LEU A 38 16.76 -12.95 0.88
CA LEU A 38 16.28 -13.91 -0.11
C LEU A 38 15.98 -15.29 0.48
N ASP A 39 16.75 -15.72 1.48
CA ASP A 39 16.51 -16.97 2.23
C ASP A 39 15.18 -16.95 3.01
N ARG A 40 14.68 -15.75 3.35
CA ARG A 40 13.41 -15.56 4.06
C ARG A 40 12.26 -15.25 3.10
N GLU A 41 12.54 -15.04 1.82
CA GLU A 41 11.53 -14.81 0.80
C GLU A 41 10.99 -16.14 0.25
N PRO A 42 9.77 -16.13 -0.30
CA PRO A 42 9.18 -17.33 -0.88
C PRO A 42 9.94 -17.82 -2.12
N GLU A 43 9.69 -19.07 -2.54
CA GLU A 43 10.39 -19.69 -3.68
C GLU A 43 10.10 -18.96 -4.99
N THR A 44 8.89 -18.43 -5.15
CA THR A 44 8.50 -17.63 -6.31
C THR A 44 9.34 -16.36 -6.43
N THR A 45 9.60 -15.64 -5.33
CA THR A 45 10.49 -14.47 -5.35
C THR A 45 11.91 -14.86 -5.79
N ARG A 46 12.46 -15.97 -5.28
CA ARG A 46 13.80 -16.45 -5.66
C ARG A 46 13.87 -16.85 -7.14
N THR A 47 12.82 -17.49 -7.64
CA THR A 47 12.69 -17.85 -9.06
C THR A 47 12.67 -16.60 -9.95
N THR A 48 11.86 -15.60 -9.60
CA THR A 48 11.83 -14.31 -10.32
C THR A 48 13.18 -13.60 -10.30
N MET A 49 13.90 -13.64 -9.16
CA MET A 49 15.26 -13.10 -9.10
C MET A 49 16.23 -13.89 -9.99
N ALA A 50 16.06 -15.21 -10.15
CA ALA A 50 16.87 -16.02 -11.04
C ALA A 50 16.59 -15.74 -12.53
N GLU A 51 15.33 -15.46 -12.87
CA GLU A 51 14.88 -15.06 -14.22
C GLU A 51 15.50 -13.73 -14.70
N ILE A 52 15.99 -12.87 -13.78
CA ILE A 52 16.78 -11.68 -14.12
C ILE A 52 18.02 -12.07 -14.95
N LEU A 53 18.64 -13.21 -14.63
CA LEU A 53 19.81 -13.72 -15.33
C LEU A 53 19.48 -14.81 -16.36
N GLY A 54 18.22 -15.26 -16.42
CA GLY A 54 17.77 -16.35 -17.27
C GLY A 54 18.28 -17.73 -16.81
N MET A 55 18.44 -17.90 -15.51
CA MET A 55 19.11 -19.06 -14.92
C MET A 55 18.25 -19.73 -13.84
N LYS A 56 18.67 -20.92 -13.40
CA LYS A 56 18.16 -21.53 -12.17
C LYS A 56 18.68 -20.78 -10.95
N TRP A 57 17.98 -20.89 -9.83
CA TRP A 57 18.29 -20.13 -8.61
C TRP A 57 19.71 -20.39 -8.10
N GLU A 58 20.19 -21.63 -8.14
CA GLU A 58 21.51 -22.02 -7.63
C GLU A 58 22.64 -21.29 -8.38
N ASP A 59 22.55 -21.25 -9.71
CA ASP A 59 23.51 -20.57 -10.58
C ASP A 59 23.34 -19.05 -10.52
N ALA A 60 22.09 -18.56 -10.53
CA ALA A 60 21.79 -17.14 -10.45
C ALA A 60 22.28 -16.53 -9.14
N ARG A 61 22.09 -17.22 -8.00
CA ARG A 61 22.52 -16.75 -6.67
C ARG A 61 24.02 -16.51 -6.62
N ALA A 62 24.83 -17.35 -7.27
CA ALA A 62 26.28 -17.20 -7.32
C ALA A 62 26.73 -15.93 -8.05
N TRP A 63 25.88 -15.37 -8.94
CA TRP A 63 26.10 -14.09 -9.59
C TRP A 63 25.43 -12.91 -8.88
N LEU A 64 24.16 -13.06 -8.47
CA LEU A 64 23.38 -11.97 -7.88
C LEU A 64 24.01 -11.43 -6.60
N LEU A 65 24.49 -12.30 -5.70
CA LEU A 65 25.08 -11.87 -4.44
C LEU A 65 26.34 -11.02 -4.61
N PRO A 66 27.39 -11.46 -5.36
CA PRO A 66 28.56 -10.61 -5.58
C PRO A 66 28.23 -9.36 -6.42
N VAL A 67 27.26 -9.42 -7.33
CA VAL A 67 26.85 -8.27 -8.12
C VAL A 67 26.16 -7.21 -7.25
N ILE A 68 25.25 -7.62 -6.35
CA ILE A 68 24.64 -6.72 -5.34
C ILE A 68 25.71 -6.14 -4.39
N ALA A 69 26.68 -6.96 -3.98
CA ALA A 69 27.80 -6.54 -3.14
C ALA A 69 28.58 -5.37 -3.76
N CYS A 70 28.66 -5.31 -5.09
CA CYS A 70 29.36 -4.28 -5.86
C CYS A 70 28.66 -2.90 -5.90
N HIS A 71 27.54 -2.69 -5.20
CA HIS A 71 26.87 -1.39 -5.13
C HIS A 71 27.81 -0.23 -4.77
N ASP A 72 28.78 -0.49 -3.89
CA ASP A 72 29.75 0.47 -3.39
C ASP A 72 31.14 0.35 -4.04
N LEU A 73 31.27 -0.38 -5.15
CA LEU A 73 32.55 -0.57 -5.85
C LEU A 73 33.24 0.76 -6.20
N GLY A 74 32.45 1.80 -6.51
CA GLY A 74 32.92 3.14 -6.80
C GLY A 74 33.47 3.91 -5.60
N LYS A 75 33.39 3.39 -4.37
CA LYS A 75 34.16 3.91 -3.23
C LYS A 75 35.66 3.69 -3.40
N ALA A 76 36.06 2.71 -4.20
CA ALA A 76 37.44 2.53 -4.67
C ALA A 76 37.77 3.53 -5.80
N CYS A 77 37.69 4.82 -5.48
CA CYS A 77 38.08 5.91 -6.35
C CYS A 77 38.82 7.01 -5.57
N PRO A 78 39.66 7.82 -6.23
CA PRO A 78 40.43 8.89 -5.57
C PRO A 78 39.55 9.84 -4.78
N GLY A 79 38.45 10.29 -5.40
CA GLY A 79 37.53 11.27 -4.82
C GLY A 79 36.92 10.81 -3.50
N PHE A 80 36.50 9.55 -3.42
CA PHE A 80 35.92 9.01 -2.20
C PHE A 80 36.98 8.74 -1.13
N GLN A 81 38.10 8.10 -1.48
CA GLN A 81 39.16 7.76 -0.51
C GLN A 81 39.83 8.99 0.10
N CYS A 82 39.84 10.13 -0.61
CA CYS A 82 40.33 11.42 -0.11
C CYS A 82 39.34 12.21 0.75
N LYS A 83 38.12 11.71 1.03
CA LYS A 83 37.18 12.35 1.97
C LYS A 83 37.64 12.29 3.43
N TRP A 84 38.54 11.37 3.75
CA TRP A 84 39.14 11.22 5.07
C TRP A 84 40.66 11.09 4.92
N LYS A 85 41.25 9.97 5.33
CA LYS A 85 42.65 9.65 5.09
C LYS A 85 42.74 8.60 3.98
N ASN A 86 43.51 8.89 2.93
CA ASN A 86 43.81 7.87 1.92
C ASN A 86 44.78 6.84 2.51
N LEU A 87 44.27 5.64 2.80
CA LEU A 87 45.02 4.52 3.36
C LEU A 87 45.51 3.53 2.29
N SER A 88 45.05 3.68 1.05
CA SER A 88 45.25 2.71 -0.04
C SER A 88 46.65 2.69 -0.65
N ASP A 89 47.54 3.62 -0.26
CA ASP A 89 48.84 3.89 -0.87
C ASP A 89 48.81 4.23 -2.39
N LEU A 90 47.61 4.32 -3.00
CA LEU A 90 47.42 4.68 -4.41
C LEU A 90 47.51 6.18 -4.64
N ASP A 91 48.04 6.60 -5.80
CA ASP A 91 48.11 8.00 -6.20
C ASP A 91 46.69 8.56 -6.47
N PRO A 92 46.19 9.51 -5.65
CA PRO A 92 44.87 10.10 -5.87
C PRO A 92 44.89 11.19 -6.95
N GLY A 93 46.07 11.56 -7.47
CA GLY A 93 46.26 12.69 -8.37
C GLY A 93 46.26 14.05 -7.66
N ARG A 94 46.54 15.12 -8.42
CA ARG A 94 46.76 16.47 -7.87
C ARG A 94 45.49 17.14 -7.31
N SER A 95 44.30 16.73 -7.73
CA SER A 95 43.02 17.33 -7.29
C SER A 95 41.88 16.31 -7.45
N PRO A 96 41.75 15.32 -6.55
CA PRO A 96 40.68 14.32 -6.60
C PRO A 96 39.32 15.00 -6.39
N ASN A 97 38.30 14.56 -7.13
CA ASN A 97 36.96 15.14 -7.04
C ASN A 97 36.17 14.50 -5.89
N THR A 98 36.17 15.12 -4.70
CA THR A 98 35.49 14.59 -3.51
C THR A 98 33.96 14.74 -3.55
N GLU A 99 33.41 15.55 -4.45
CA GLU A 99 31.95 15.74 -4.60
C GLU A 99 31.28 14.65 -5.43
N ILE A 100 32.07 13.71 -5.95
CA ILE A 100 31.57 12.63 -6.80
C ILE A 100 30.56 11.72 -6.09
N ASN A 101 29.52 11.35 -6.82
CA ASN A 101 28.64 10.26 -6.44
C ASN A 101 29.30 8.91 -6.79
N HIS A 102 29.81 8.23 -5.76
CA HIS A 102 30.46 6.93 -5.88
C HIS A 102 29.57 5.87 -6.55
N ALA A 103 28.24 5.95 -6.39
CA ALA A 103 27.35 4.97 -7.01
C ALA A 103 27.37 5.00 -8.55
N PHE A 104 27.63 6.17 -9.15
CA PHE A 104 27.78 6.28 -10.61
C PHE A 104 29.13 5.74 -11.07
N VAL A 105 30.17 5.84 -10.23
CA VAL A 105 31.45 5.16 -10.46
C VAL A 105 31.29 3.65 -10.36
N SER A 106 30.50 3.16 -9.39
CA SER A 106 30.16 1.74 -9.27
C SER A 106 29.49 1.24 -10.55
N GLN A 107 28.49 1.96 -11.07
CA GLN A 107 27.78 1.62 -12.30
C GLN A 107 28.74 1.46 -13.48
N LEU A 108 29.57 2.45 -13.76
CA LEU A 108 30.50 2.41 -14.91
C LEU A 108 31.52 1.27 -14.77
N ALA A 109 32.15 1.15 -13.60
CA ALA A 109 33.17 0.14 -13.37
C ALA A 109 32.59 -1.28 -13.40
N LEU A 110 31.40 -1.49 -12.82
CA LEU A 110 30.77 -2.79 -12.77
C LEU A 110 30.32 -3.25 -14.15
N ALA A 111 29.74 -2.37 -14.97
CA ALA A 111 29.35 -2.69 -16.34
C ALA A 111 30.53 -3.23 -17.16
N GLU A 112 31.66 -2.51 -17.17
CA GLU A 112 32.87 -2.91 -17.89
C GLU A 112 33.41 -4.27 -17.40
N ILE A 113 33.40 -4.51 -16.08
CA ILE A 113 33.88 -5.76 -15.49
C ILE A 113 32.97 -6.92 -15.85
N LEU A 114 31.64 -6.75 -15.82
CA LEU A 114 30.68 -7.81 -16.15
C LEU A 114 30.79 -8.21 -17.64
N GLN A 115 30.91 -7.23 -18.54
CA GLN A 115 31.13 -7.49 -19.97
C GLN A 115 32.40 -8.33 -20.20
N LYS A 116 33.50 -8.01 -19.51
CA LYS A 116 34.75 -8.82 -19.56
C LYS A 116 34.56 -10.24 -19.03
N LYS A 117 33.56 -10.49 -18.18
CA LYS A 117 33.18 -11.83 -17.70
C LYS A 117 32.12 -12.50 -18.59
N SER A 118 32.04 -12.10 -19.86
CA SER A 118 31.16 -12.70 -20.88
C SER A 118 29.66 -12.52 -20.62
N TRP A 119 29.28 -11.49 -19.85
CA TRP A 119 27.87 -11.10 -19.76
C TRP A 119 27.44 -10.41 -21.06
N PRO A 120 26.19 -10.60 -21.50
CA PRO A 120 25.62 -9.79 -22.57
C PRO A 120 25.70 -8.30 -22.24
N GLU A 121 26.10 -7.48 -23.21
CA GLU A 121 26.42 -6.06 -23.03
C GLU A 121 25.25 -5.27 -22.40
N GLU A 122 24.06 -5.39 -22.99
CA GLU A 122 22.86 -4.68 -22.52
C GLU A 122 22.45 -5.13 -21.11
N LEU A 123 22.54 -6.43 -20.80
CA LEU A 123 22.27 -6.93 -19.45
C LEU A 123 23.27 -6.37 -18.43
N ALA A 124 24.57 -6.39 -18.75
CA ALA A 124 25.62 -5.89 -17.87
C ALA A 124 25.41 -4.40 -17.54
N ASP A 125 25.08 -3.59 -18.54
CA ASP A 125 24.84 -2.16 -18.38
C ASP A 125 23.61 -1.89 -17.50
N LEU A 126 22.49 -2.56 -17.76
CA LEU A 126 21.24 -2.35 -17.02
C LEU A 126 21.32 -2.89 -15.59
N VAL A 127 22.04 -3.99 -15.35
CA VAL A 127 22.28 -4.54 -14.00
C VAL A 127 23.20 -3.61 -13.20
N ALA A 128 24.26 -3.10 -13.81
CA ALA A 128 25.14 -2.14 -13.16
C ALA A 128 24.41 -0.82 -12.85
N ASP A 129 23.51 -0.37 -13.74
CA ASP A 129 22.64 0.78 -13.52
C ASP A 129 21.65 0.55 -12.37
N ALA A 130 20.98 -0.61 -12.35
CA ALA A 130 20.05 -0.97 -11.28
C ALA A 130 20.72 -0.93 -9.90
N ILE A 131 21.97 -1.40 -9.80
CA ILE A 131 22.75 -1.40 -8.57
C ILE A 131 23.30 0.00 -8.25
N GLY A 132 23.70 0.77 -9.26
CA GLY A 132 24.09 2.18 -9.13
C GLY A 132 22.97 3.09 -8.62
N CYS A 133 21.70 2.67 -8.75
CA CYS A 133 20.56 3.43 -8.25
C CYS A 133 20.37 3.39 -6.72
N HIS A 134 21.19 2.66 -5.96
CA HIS A 134 20.89 2.30 -4.57
C HIS A 134 20.71 3.49 -3.58
N HIS A 135 21.21 4.69 -3.89
CA HIS A 135 20.96 5.93 -3.12
C HIS A 135 19.64 6.63 -3.46
N GLY A 136 18.83 6.06 -4.36
CA GLY A 136 17.49 6.52 -4.69
C GLY A 136 17.37 7.34 -5.97
N GLU A 137 18.43 7.49 -6.75
CA GLU A 137 18.48 8.26 -7.99
C GLU A 137 19.26 7.53 -9.08
N ARG A 138 18.79 7.66 -10.33
CA ARG A 138 19.43 7.10 -11.52
C ARG A 138 20.30 8.17 -12.19
N ALA A 139 21.48 7.79 -12.65
CA ALA A 139 22.34 8.70 -13.40
C ALA A 139 21.71 9.08 -14.76
N SER A 140 21.89 10.34 -15.19
CA SER A 140 21.57 10.70 -16.57
C SER A 140 22.71 10.25 -17.51
N PRO A 141 22.44 9.93 -18.77
CA PRO A 141 23.50 9.60 -19.73
C PRO A 141 24.58 10.68 -19.83
N ILE A 142 24.18 11.96 -19.79
CA ILE A 142 25.09 13.11 -19.78
C ILE A 142 26.02 13.10 -18.56
N THR A 143 25.50 12.69 -17.39
CA THR A 143 26.30 12.57 -16.17
C THR A 143 27.33 11.46 -16.31
N LEU A 144 26.95 10.32 -16.89
CA LEU A 144 27.83 9.17 -17.10
C LEU A 144 28.93 9.49 -18.13
N ASP A 145 28.60 10.13 -19.25
CA ASP A 145 29.58 10.53 -20.27
C ASP A 145 30.64 11.48 -19.71
N ARG A 146 30.21 12.44 -18.88
CA ARG A 146 31.13 13.35 -18.17
C ARG A 146 32.06 12.59 -17.22
N LEU A 147 31.53 11.58 -16.53
CA LEU A 147 32.30 10.75 -15.60
C LEU A 147 33.32 9.86 -16.30
N LEU A 148 32.97 9.27 -17.45
CA LEU A 148 33.88 8.46 -18.28
C LEU A 148 35.13 9.24 -18.69
N GLY A 149 34.99 10.54 -18.96
CA GLY A 149 36.12 11.43 -19.29
C GLY A 149 36.91 11.97 -18.08
N ASP A 150 36.39 11.83 -16.86
CA ASP A 150 36.98 12.45 -15.67
C ASP A 150 37.97 11.52 -14.95
N ARG A 151 39.26 11.68 -15.25
CA ARG A 151 40.33 10.93 -14.57
C ARG A 151 40.48 11.28 -13.08
N ARG A 152 39.96 12.42 -12.62
CA ARG A 152 39.94 12.81 -11.19
C ARG A 152 38.83 12.09 -10.42
N ALA A 153 37.84 11.60 -11.16
CA ALA A 153 36.72 10.80 -10.69
C ALA A 153 37.07 9.30 -10.65
N LEU A 154 37.46 8.72 -11.78
CA LEU A 154 37.67 7.27 -11.92
C LEU A 154 39.05 6.78 -11.43
N GLY A 155 40.02 7.69 -11.36
CA GLY A 155 41.43 7.37 -11.07
C GLY A 155 42.19 6.85 -12.30
N LYS A 156 43.49 6.59 -12.09
CA LYS A 156 44.39 5.96 -13.08
C LYS A 156 44.14 4.44 -13.19
N ALA A 157 44.90 3.76 -14.05
CA ALA A 157 44.80 2.31 -14.28
C ALA A 157 44.86 1.48 -12.99
N GLU A 158 45.72 1.85 -12.04
CA GLU A 158 45.83 1.20 -10.73
C GLU A 158 44.50 1.15 -9.96
N TRP A 159 43.68 2.21 -10.04
CA TRP A 159 42.36 2.23 -9.40
C TRP A 159 41.37 1.29 -10.09
N ALA A 160 41.47 1.14 -11.41
CA ALA A 160 40.67 0.17 -12.17
C ALA A 160 41.09 -1.27 -11.85
N GLU A 161 42.39 -1.51 -11.70
CA GLU A 161 42.93 -2.81 -11.27
C GLU A 161 42.42 -3.18 -9.88
N VAL A 162 42.46 -2.28 -8.90
CA VAL A 162 41.92 -2.58 -7.57
C VAL A 162 40.41 -2.88 -7.59
N ARG A 163 39.62 -2.16 -8.40
CA ARG A 163 38.20 -2.50 -8.60
C ARG A 163 38.01 -3.89 -9.20
N CYS A 164 38.82 -4.26 -10.21
CA CYS A 164 38.80 -5.61 -10.76
C CYS A 164 39.16 -6.65 -9.70
N SER A 165 40.24 -6.43 -8.93
CA SER A 165 40.68 -7.32 -7.85
C SER A 165 39.63 -7.49 -6.76
N LEU A 166 38.88 -6.44 -6.40
CA LEU A 166 37.75 -6.51 -5.46
C LEU A 166 36.64 -7.42 -6.00
N VAL A 167 36.22 -7.23 -7.26
CA VAL A 167 35.20 -8.08 -7.89
C VAL A 167 35.69 -9.52 -7.98
N GLU A 168 36.95 -9.75 -8.35
CA GLU A 168 37.52 -11.10 -8.42
C GLU A 168 37.62 -11.79 -7.07
N ALA A 169 37.90 -11.05 -5.99
CA ALA A 169 37.85 -11.59 -4.63
C ALA A 169 36.44 -12.08 -4.29
N LEU A 170 35.40 -11.33 -4.64
CA LEU A 170 34.01 -11.75 -4.46
C LEU A 170 33.66 -12.96 -5.33
N LEU A 171 34.03 -12.95 -6.62
CA LEU A 171 33.77 -14.07 -7.53
C LEU A 171 34.47 -15.36 -7.10
N LYS A 172 35.66 -15.28 -6.47
CA LYS A 172 36.32 -16.46 -5.88
C LYS A 172 35.52 -17.05 -4.71
N ILE A 173 34.87 -16.20 -3.91
CA ILE A 173 34.07 -16.64 -2.75
C ILE A 173 32.76 -17.31 -3.20
N PHE A 174 32.05 -16.69 -4.15
CA PHE A 174 30.74 -17.19 -4.60
C PHE A 174 30.83 -18.20 -5.75
N SER A 175 31.96 -18.25 -6.46
CA SER A 175 32.30 -19.24 -7.49
C SER A 175 31.21 -19.49 -8.55
N PRO A 176 30.76 -18.46 -9.30
CA PRO A 176 29.83 -18.68 -10.40
C PRO A 176 30.46 -19.52 -11.51
N THR A 177 29.69 -20.44 -12.08
CA THR A 177 30.17 -21.47 -13.02
C THR A 177 29.92 -21.13 -14.49
N ILE A 178 28.80 -20.47 -14.79
CA ILE A 178 28.35 -20.13 -16.15
C ILE A 178 27.90 -18.67 -16.22
N PRO A 179 28.08 -17.97 -17.36
CA PRO A 179 27.58 -16.60 -17.54
C PRO A 179 26.05 -16.57 -17.74
N PRO A 180 25.36 -15.46 -17.43
CA PRO A 180 23.92 -15.29 -17.66
C PRO A 180 23.51 -15.55 -19.11
N THR A 181 22.30 -16.09 -19.31
CA THR A 181 21.76 -16.43 -20.63
C THR A 181 20.88 -15.33 -21.20
N LYS A 182 20.27 -14.52 -20.34
CA LYS A 182 19.36 -13.45 -20.72
C LYS A 182 20.10 -12.28 -21.35
N GLN A 183 19.53 -11.70 -22.41
CA GLN A 183 20.20 -10.63 -23.17
C GLN A 183 20.01 -9.24 -22.59
N THR A 184 18.88 -8.98 -21.91
CA THR A 184 18.51 -7.65 -21.40
C THR A 184 17.69 -7.77 -20.11
N LEU A 185 17.52 -6.64 -19.42
CA LEU A 185 16.78 -6.50 -18.16
C LEU A 185 15.45 -5.79 -18.40
N THR A 186 14.33 -6.37 -17.94
CA THR A 186 13.03 -5.69 -18.04
C THR A 186 12.88 -4.62 -16.96
N GLY A 187 11.95 -3.66 -17.17
CA GLY A 187 11.64 -2.64 -16.16
C GLY A 187 11.30 -3.19 -14.77
N PRO A 188 10.40 -4.20 -14.64
CA PRO A 188 10.12 -4.89 -13.38
C PRO A 188 11.36 -5.46 -12.70
N GLU A 189 12.21 -6.16 -13.45
CA GLU A 189 13.43 -6.80 -12.94
C GLU A 189 14.45 -5.77 -12.47
N PHE A 190 14.59 -4.66 -13.21
CA PHE A 190 15.40 -3.51 -12.80
C PHE A 190 14.94 -3.00 -11.43
N MET A 191 13.62 -2.79 -11.25
CA MET A 191 13.07 -2.28 -10.00
C MET A 191 13.26 -3.27 -8.84
N LEU A 192 13.13 -4.57 -9.08
CA LEU A 192 13.36 -5.60 -8.08
C LEU A 192 14.83 -5.61 -7.62
N LEU A 193 15.76 -5.60 -8.58
CA LEU A 193 17.19 -5.61 -8.27
C LEU A 193 17.60 -4.35 -7.51
N SER A 194 17.24 -3.16 -7.99
CA SER A 194 17.51 -1.90 -7.27
C SER A 194 16.89 -1.88 -5.87
N GLY A 195 15.65 -2.35 -5.73
CA GLY A 195 14.95 -2.42 -4.45
C GLY A 195 15.63 -3.32 -3.44
N LEU A 196 16.04 -4.52 -3.88
CA LEU A 196 16.77 -5.46 -3.04
C LEU A 196 18.16 -4.92 -2.68
N THR A 197 18.91 -4.35 -3.62
CA THR A 197 20.24 -3.78 -3.35
C THR A 197 20.19 -2.69 -2.29
N SER A 198 19.28 -1.72 -2.40
CA SER A 198 19.12 -0.69 -1.38
C SER A 198 18.67 -1.24 -0.04
N PHE A 199 17.79 -2.24 -0.03
CA PHE A 199 17.34 -2.84 1.21
C PHE A 199 18.50 -3.58 1.90
N ALA A 200 19.27 -4.38 1.16
CA ALA A 200 20.44 -5.07 1.66
C ALA A 200 21.52 -4.11 2.18
N ASP A 201 21.79 -3.01 1.46
CA ASP A 201 22.68 -1.96 1.94
C ASP A 201 22.18 -1.38 3.26
N TRP A 202 20.90 -1.00 3.39
CA TRP A 202 20.39 -0.45 4.66
C TRP A 202 20.56 -1.39 5.87
N ILE A 203 20.56 -2.71 5.64
CA ILE A 203 20.82 -3.71 6.69
C ILE A 203 22.33 -3.80 6.97
N GLY A 204 23.13 -4.09 5.95
CA GLY A 204 24.59 -4.21 6.07
C GLY A 204 25.27 -2.90 6.47
N SER A 205 24.54 -1.78 6.38
CA SER A 205 25.02 -0.47 6.75
C SER A 205 24.75 -0.04 8.20
N ASN A 206 23.97 -0.80 8.97
CA ASN A 206 23.64 -0.45 10.33
C ASN A 206 24.75 -0.89 11.31
N GLU A 207 25.42 0.08 11.94
CA GLU A 207 26.54 -0.16 12.86
C GLU A 207 26.14 -0.94 14.12
N ASP A 208 24.87 -0.85 14.55
CA ASP A 208 24.36 -1.60 15.70
C ASP A 208 24.31 -3.12 15.42
N TRP A 209 24.10 -3.48 14.14
CA TRP A 209 24.03 -4.87 13.70
C TRP A 209 25.33 -5.34 13.07
N PHE A 210 26.07 -4.45 12.42
CA PHE A 210 27.30 -4.73 11.70
C PHE A 210 28.45 -3.89 12.27
N PRO A 211 29.11 -4.36 13.34
CA PRO A 211 30.28 -3.69 13.88
C PRO A 211 31.42 -3.71 12.85
N PHE A 212 32.25 -2.67 12.86
CA PHE A 212 33.38 -2.56 11.93
C PHE A 212 34.40 -3.68 12.11
N GLY A 213 34.80 -4.26 10.98
CA GLY A 213 36.00 -5.09 10.87
C GLY A 213 37.30 -4.30 10.81
N ASN A 214 38.41 -5.01 10.88
CA ASN A 214 39.76 -4.51 10.81
C ASN A 214 40.52 -5.10 9.60
N PRO A 215 41.69 -4.56 9.22
CA PRO A 215 42.51 -5.09 8.13
C PRO A 215 42.86 -6.59 8.22
N GLY A 216 43.05 -7.13 9.44
CA GLY A 216 43.35 -8.55 9.64
C GLY A 216 42.19 -9.46 9.24
N ASP A 217 40.95 -8.99 9.38
CA ASP A 217 39.77 -9.73 8.93
C ASP A 217 39.70 -9.89 7.39
N CYS A 218 40.47 -9.10 6.64
CA CYS A 218 40.56 -9.22 5.18
C CYS A 218 41.43 -10.42 4.74
N GLU A 219 42.18 -11.05 5.64
CA GLU A 219 43.01 -12.22 5.32
C GLU A 219 42.14 -13.47 5.06
N ASP A 220 41.01 -13.60 5.76
CA ASP A 220 40.04 -14.69 5.58
C ASP A 220 38.61 -14.16 5.35
N LEU A 221 38.37 -13.78 4.10
CA LEU A 221 37.06 -13.31 3.64
C LEU A 221 35.96 -14.37 3.74
N HIS A 222 36.31 -15.67 3.72
CA HIS A 222 35.31 -16.73 3.81
C HIS A 222 34.78 -16.83 5.24
N SER A 223 35.67 -16.86 6.24
CA SER A 223 35.31 -16.81 7.65
C SER A 223 34.53 -15.54 8.01
N TRP A 224 34.94 -14.39 7.45
CA TRP A 224 34.18 -13.15 7.59
C TRP A 224 32.75 -13.29 7.09
N LEU A 225 32.55 -13.77 5.86
CA LEU A 225 31.22 -13.93 5.27
C LEU A 225 30.34 -14.88 6.09
N GLN A 226 30.89 -16.00 6.57
CA GLN A 226 30.12 -16.94 7.41
C GLN A 226 29.64 -16.30 8.71
N THR A 227 30.52 -15.51 9.35
CA THR A 227 30.15 -14.73 10.55
C THR A 227 29.05 -13.73 10.20
N ARG A 228 29.18 -13.01 9.09
CA ARG A 228 28.24 -11.96 8.69
C ARG A 228 26.88 -12.48 8.26
N ARG A 229 26.79 -13.71 7.74
CA ARG A 229 25.50 -14.41 7.54
C ARG A 229 24.73 -14.57 8.85
N VAL A 230 25.40 -14.89 9.95
CA VAL A 230 24.76 -15.00 11.26
C VAL A 230 24.29 -13.63 11.75
N TYR A 231 25.08 -12.58 11.53
CA TYR A 231 24.73 -11.20 11.91
C TYR A 231 23.55 -10.69 11.09
N ALA A 232 23.52 -10.94 9.78
CA ALA A 232 22.40 -10.60 8.91
C ALA A 232 21.11 -11.29 9.36
N LYS A 233 21.16 -12.58 9.70
CA LYS A 233 19.99 -13.30 10.24
C LYS A 233 19.50 -12.67 11.55
N LYS A 234 20.41 -12.38 12.49
CA LYS A 234 20.05 -11.70 13.75
C LYS A 234 19.45 -10.31 13.51
N ALA A 235 19.99 -9.54 12.58
CA ALA A 235 19.47 -8.22 12.21
C ALA A 235 18.03 -8.32 11.69
N LEU A 236 17.76 -9.27 10.79
CA LEU A 236 16.42 -9.53 10.27
C LEU A 236 15.47 -10.04 11.37
N ASP A 237 15.94 -10.81 12.34
CA ASP A 237 15.15 -11.23 13.51
C ASP A 237 14.77 -10.03 14.39
N SER A 238 15.73 -9.14 14.69
CA SER A 238 15.48 -7.90 15.44
C SER A 238 14.52 -6.95 14.71
N LEU A 239 14.52 -6.98 13.37
CA LEU A 239 13.59 -6.23 12.55
C LEU A 239 12.17 -6.78 12.56
N GLY A 240 11.98 -8.07 12.86
CA GLY A 240 10.73 -8.77 12.61
C GLY A 240 10.54 -9.14 11.13
N TRP A 241 11.62 -9.20 10.35
CA TRP A 241 11.59 -9.74 8.99
C TRP A 241 11.69 -11.27 9.05
N GLU A 242 10.63 -11.94 9.50
CA GLU A 242 10.59 -13.40 9.58
C GLU A 242 10.43 -14.06 8.21
N THR A 243 10.64 -15.38 8.14
CA THR A 243 10.43 -16.17 6.91
C THR A 243 8.98 -16.06 6.44
N ARG A 244 8.82 -15.66 5.18
CA ARG A 244 7.52 -15.48 4.54
C ARG A 244 6.96 -16.84 4.15
N VAL A 245 5.94 -17.28 4.87
CA VAL A 245 5.23 -18.54 4.59
C VAL A 245 3.73 -18.29 4.50
N PRO A 246 3.00 -19.02 3.64
CA PRO A 246 1.55 -18.92 3.57
C PRO A 246 0.88 -19.12 4.93
N LEU A 247 -0.16 -18.33 5.23
CA LEU A 247 -0.96 -18.50 6.45
C LEU A 247 -1.68 -19.86 6.51
N THR A 248 -1.97 -20.43 5.34
CA THR A 248 -2.56 -21.76 5.22
C THR A 248 -1.88 -22.55 4.11
N ILE A 249 -1.53 -23.79 4.40
CA ILE A 249 -0.93 -24.74 3.45
C ILE A 249 -2.04 -25.57 2.77
N LYS A 250 -3.12 -25.86 3.51
CA LYS A 250 -4.27 -26.61 3.00
C LYS A 250 -5.34 -25.64 2.50
N SER A 251 -6.04 -26.03 1.44
CA SER A 251 -7.26 -25.31 1.06
C SER A 251 -8.31 -25.54 2.14
N LYS A 252 -8.99 -24.46 2.52
CA LYS A 252 -10.10 -24.47 3.47
C LYS A 252 -11.28 -23.79 2.80
N SER A 253 -12.48 -24.31 3.04
CA SER A 253 -13.70 -23.66 2.59
C SER A 253 -13.90 -22.32 3.28
N PHE A 254 -14.66 -21.43 2.65
CA PHE A 254 -15.01 -20.13 3.22
C PHE A 254 -15.65 -20.26 4.62
N LYS A 255 -16.53 -21.26 4.78
CA LYS A 255 -17.23 -21.53 6.05
C LYS A 255 -16.28 -21.96 7.17
N GLU A 256 -15.24 -22.73 6.86
CA GLU A 256 -14.23 -23.13 7.84
C GLU A 256 -13.36 -21.96 8.29
N ILE A 257 -13.12 -20.98 7.41
CA ILE A 257 -12.28 -19.81 7.72
C ILE A 257 -13.04 -18.81 8.59
N PHE A 258 -14.28 -18.48 8.22
CA PHE A 258 -15.03 -17.40 8.87
C PHE A 258 -16.15 -17.87 9.82
N GLY A 259 -16.45 -19.17 9.85
CA GLY A 259 -17.47 -19.75 10.72
C GLY A 259 -18.92 -19.52 10.27
N PHE A 260 -19.15 -18.88 9.13
CA PHE A 260 -20.49 -18.63 8.58
C PHE A 260 -20.60 -19.03 7.10
N THR A 261 -21.83 -19.27 6.64
CA THR A 261 -22.10 -19.67 5.25
C THR A 261 -21.78 -18.53 4.28
N PRO A 262 -21.00 -18.78 3.20
CA PRO A 262 -20.65 -17.74 2.24
C PRO A 262 -21.90 -17.16 1.56
N ARG A 263 -21.85 -15.84 1.33
CA ARG A 263 -22.81 -15.14 0.47
C ARG A 263 -22.51 -15.41 -1.01
N PRO A 264 -23.44 -15.12 -1.95
CA PRO A 264 -23.24 -15.37 -3.38
C PRO A 264 -21.93 -14.79 -3.95
N LEU A 265 -21.59 -13.54 -3.59
CA LEU A 265 -20.29 -12.94 -3.95
C LEU A 265 -19.10 -13.77 -3.45
N GLN A 266 -19.14 -14.17 -2.17
CA GLN A 266 -18.05 -14.89 -1.51
C GLN A 266 -17.88 -16.29 -2.10
N GLN A 267 -18.99 -16.94 -2.45
CA GLN A 267 -18.99 -18.23 -3.14
C GLN A 267 -18.42 -18.08 -4.57
N ALA A 268 -18.86 -17.07 -5.33
CA ALA A 268 -18.34 -16.82 -6.67
C ALA A 268 -16.80 -16.59 -6.67
N VAL A 269 -16.28 -15.91 -5.64
CA VAL A 269 -14.82 -15.74 -5.47
C VAL A 269 -14.14 -17.06 -5.13
N ALA A 270 -14.74 -17.88 -4.27
CA ALA A 270 -14.20 -19.19 -3.93
C ALA A 270 -14.11 -20.12 -5.15
N ASP A 271 -15.17 -20.15 -5.95
CA ASP A 271 -15.25 -20.97 -7.17
C ASP A 271 -14.23 -20.48 -8.22
N ALA A 272 -14.18 -19.17 -8.46
CA ALA A 272 -13.23 -18.55 -9.40
C ALA A 272 -11.75 -18.84 -9.06
N LEU A 273 -11.42 -18.87 -7.77
CA LEU A 273 -10.05 -19.12 -7.32
C LEU A 273 -9.66 -20.60 -7.38
N ALA A 274 -10.63 -21.52 -7.51
CA ALA A 274 -10.37 -22.96 -7.56
C ALA A 274 -9.48 -23.35 -8.75
N ASP A 275 -9.67 -22.71 -9.91
CA ASP A 275 -8.99 -23.04 -11.17
C ASP A 275 -7.96 -22.00 -11.63
N LEU A 276 -7.71 -20.97 -10.82
CA LEU A 276 -6.77 -19.91 -11.17
C LEU A 276 -5.33 -20.44 -11.18
N LYS A 277 -4.63 -20.26 -12.31
CA LYS A 277 -3.28 -20.80 -12.57
C LYS A 277 -2.15 -19.77 -12.49
N ASN A 278 -2.47 -18.48 -12.64
CA ASN A 278 -1.50 -17.39 -12.66
C ASN A 278 -2.02 -16.21 -11.80
N PRO A 279 -1.13 -15.33 -11.30
CA PRO A 279 -1.54 -14.06 -10.71
C PRO A 279 -2.45 -13.26 -11.65
N ALA A 280 -3.48 -12.64 -11.08
CA ALA A 280 -4.54 -11.99 -11.84
C ALA A 280 -5.09 -10.76 -11.12
N ILE A 281 -5.90 -9.96 -11.84
CA ILE A 281 -6.73 -8.91 -11.24
C ILE A 281 -8.14 -9.45 -11.09
N LEU A 282 -8.65 -9.50 -9.86
CA LEU A 282 -10.04 -9.83 -9.55
C LEU A 282 -10.80 -8.54 -9.29
N LEU A 283 -11.83 -8.25 -10.08
CA LEU A 283 -12.73 -7.11 -9.90
C LEU A 283 -14.06 -7.58 -9.34
N LEU A 284 -14.34 -7.20 -8.09
CA LEU A 284 -15.57 -7.51 -7.38
C LEU A 284 -16.49 -6.30 -7.44
N GLU A 285 -17.50 -6.36 -8.29
CA GLU A 285 -18.56 -5.35 -8.40
C GLU A 285 -19.82 -5.85 -7.69
N ALA A 286 -20.01 -5.39 -6.46
CA ALA A 286 -21.13 -5.82 -5.63
C ALA A 286 -21.65 -4.70 -4.72
N PRO A 287 -22.94 -4.76 -4.32
CA PRO A 287 -23.52 -3.76 -3.43
C PRO A 287 -22.74 -3.60 -2.12
N MET A 288 -22.96 -2.47 -1.45
CA MET A 288 -22.41 -2.29 -0.11
C MET A 288 -23.00 -3.33 0.84
N GLY A 289 -22.18 -3.82 1.77
CA GLY A 289 -22.65 -4.80 2.75
C GLY A 289 -22.57 -6.26 2.30
N GLU A 290 -22.34 -6.58 1.03
CA GLU A 290 -22.23 -7.96 0.53
C GLU A 290 -21.01 -8.76 1.04
N GLY A 291 -20.17 -8.16 1.88
CA GLY A 291 -18.99 -8.83 2.46
C GLY A 291 -17.80 -8.90 1.50
N LYS A 292 -17.62 -7.82 0.71
CA LYS A 292 -16.46 -7.64 -0.19
C LYS A 292 -15.13 -7.77 0.54
N THR A 293 -15.05 -7.27 1.78
CA THR A 293 -13.83 -7.37 2.59
C THR A 293 -13.51 -8.81 2.95
N GLU A 294 -14.48 -9.60 3.43
CA GLU A 294 -14.28 -11.01 3.75
C GLU A 294 -13.95 -11.82 2.49
N ALA A 295 -14.55 -11.49 1.35
CA ALA A 295 -14.18 -12.06 0.06
C ALA A 295 -12.72 -11.73 -0.33
N ALA A 296 -12.24 -10.52 -0.05
CA ALA A 296 -10.84 -10.13 -0.29
C ALA A 296 -9.87 -10.85 0.65
N PHE A 297 -10.22 -11.05 1.93
CA PHE A 297 -9.42 -11.85 2.86
C PHE A 297 -9.36 -13.32 2.45
N PHE A 298 -10.48 -13.90 2.01
CA PHE A 298 -10.51 -15.25 1.43
C PHE A 298 -9.61 -15.33 0.19
N ALA A 299 -9.75 -14.36 -0.72
CA ALA A 299 -8.94 -14.30 -1.92
C ALA A 299 -7.45 -14.20 -1.58
N HIS A 300 -7.08 -13.39 -0.60
CA HIS A 300 -5.70 -13.33 -0.12
C HIS A 300 -5.16 -14.70 0.27
N LEU A 301 -5.88 -15.46 1.09
CA LEU A 301 -5.41 -16.77 1.57
C LEU A 301 -5.21 -17.77 0.43
N GLU A 302 -6.16 -17.86 -0.51
CA GLU A 302 -6.05 -18.78 -1.64
C GLU A 302 -4.98 -18.35 -2.64
N LEU A 303 -4.88 -17.05 -2.96
CA LEU A 303 -3.82 -16.51 -3.82
C LEU A 303 -2.43 -16.69 -3.18
N GLN A 304 -2.32 -16.47 -1.86
CA GLN A 304 -1.09 -16.68 -1.11
C GLN A 304 -0.64 -18.14 -1.17
N ARG A 305 -1.56 -19.07 -0.94
CA ARG A 305 -1.28 -20.51 -0.98
C ARG A 305 -0.90 -20.98 -2.39
N ARG A 306 -1.52 -20.43 -3.44
CA ARG A 306 -1.31 -20.88 -4.83
C ARG A 306 -0.06 -20.30 -5.48
N PHE A 307 0.23 -19.02 -5.21
CA PHE A 307 1.29 -18.28 -5.89
C PHE A 307 2.42 -17.87 -4.94
N ASP A 308 2.41 -18.40 -3.72
CA ASP A 308 3.44 -18.18 -2.72
C ASP A 308 3.67 -16.67 -2.46
N HIS A 309 2.56 -15.91 -2.45
CA HIS A 309 2.64 -14.47 -2.21
C HIS A 309 3.18 -14.21 -0.81
N ARG A 310 4.08 -13.24 -0.69
CA ARG A 310 4.78 -13.00 0.57
C ARG A 310 4.00 -12.15 1.58
N GLY A 311 2.79 -11.71 1.26
CA GLY A 311 2.01 -10.84 2.13
C GLY A 311 0.79 -10.18 1.49
N LEU A 312 0.21 -9.21 2.22
CA LEU A 312 -1.02 -8.50 1.86
C LEU A 312 -0.85 -6.99 2.06
N TYR A 313 -1.27 -6.21 1.07
CA TYR A 313 -1.42 -4.77 1.22
C TYR A 313 -2.84 -4.33 0.88
N ILE A 314 -3.51 -3.62 1.79
CA ILE A 314 -4.84 -3.05 1.57
C ILE A 314 -4.69 -1.54 1.41
N ALA A 315 -5.01 -1.05 0.22
CA ALA A 315 -5.07 0.35 -0.17
C ALA A 315 -6.49 0.88 -0.08
N LEU A 316 -6.65 2.01 0.62
CA LEU A 316 -7.94 2.64 0.89
C LEU A 316 -8.00 4.08 0.37
N PRO A 317 -9.20 4.60 0.03
CA PRO A 317 -9.35 5.96 -0.49
C PRO A 317 -8.97 7.04 0.54
N THR A 318 -9.22 6.82 1.85
CA THR A 318 -8.98 7.85 2.86
C THR A 318 -8.41 7.32 4.18
N LYS A 319 -7.79 8.20 4.97
CA LYS A 319 -7.17 7.83 6.26
C LYS A 319 -8.14 7.22 7.27
N ALA A 320 -9.38 7.74 7.35
CA ALA A 320 -10.36 7.27 8.33
C ALA A 320 -10.75 5.80 8.08
N THR A 321 -10.96 5.47 6.81
CA THR A 321 -11.24 4.10 6.37
C THR A 321 -10.07 3.16 6.72
N GLY A 322 -8.83 3.67 6.68
CA GLY A 322 -7.61 2.94 7.03
C GLY A 322 -7.58 2.46 8.48
N ASN A 323 -8.01 3.28 9.44
CA ASN A 323 -8.03 2.91 10.86
C ASN A 323 -8.98 1.74 11.13
N ALA A 324 -10.19 1.78 10.58
CA ALA A 324 -11.18 0.72 10.75
C ALA A 324 -10.73 -0.59 10.07
N MET A 325 -10.20 -0.51 8.85
CA MET A 325 -9.68 -1.69 8.16
C MET A 325 -8.42 -2.25 8.81
N PHE A 326 -7.60 -1.43 9.45
CA PHE A 326 -6.45 -1.89 10.23
C PHE A 326 -6.89 -2.79 11.39
N LYS A 327 -7.89 -2.35 12.19
CA LYS A 327 -8.45 -3.19 13.27
C LYS A 327 -9.03 -4.50 12.75
N ARG A 328 -9.77 -4.47 11.63
CA ARG A 328 -10.33 -5.68 11.01
C ARG A 328 -9.24 -6.63 10.51
N THR A 329 -8.18 -6.09 9.89
CA THR A 329 -7.05 -6.88 9.40
C THR A 329 -6.26 -7.47 10.57
N LEU A 330 -6.06 -6.72 11.65
CA LEU A 330 -5.44 -7.22 12.88
C LEU A 330 -6.21 -8.40 13.45
N ASN A 331 -7.53 -8.26 13.64
CA ASN A 331 -8.38 -9.34 14.15
C ASN A 331 -8.35 -10.57 13.24
N PHE A 332 -8.35 -10.35 11.91
CA PHE A 332 -8.21 -11.42 10.93
C PHE A 332 -6.88 -12.15 11.08
N LEU A 333 -5.74 -11.43 11.18
CA LEU A 333 -4.43 -12.07 11.34
C LEU A 333 -4.29 -12.80 12.69
N GLN A 334 -4.81 -12.22 13.77
CA GLN A 334 -4.78 -12.83 15.09
C GLN A 334 -5.61 -14.12 15.18
N SER A 335 -6.74 -14.22 14.47
CA SER A 335 -7.59 -15.41 14.50
C SER A 335 -6.93 -16.64 13.87
N TRP A 336 -5.87 -16.47 13.07
CA TRP A 336 -5.14 -17.58 12.47
C TRP A 336 -4.15 -18.27 13.41
N GLY A 337 -3.78 -17.65 14.54
CA GLY A 337 -2.98 -18.29 15.58
C GLY A 337 -1.66 -18.87 15.05
N THR A 338 -0.87 -18.07 14.34
CA THR A 338 0.40 -18.54 13.78
C THR A 338 1.47 -18.69 14.88
N ASN A 339 2.27 -19.76 14.82
CA ASN A 339 3.44 -19.96 15.71
C ASN A 339 4.60 -18.97 15.42
N ARG A 340 4.41 -18.01 14.51
CA ARG A 340 5.41 -17.03 14.06
C ARG A 340 4.87 -15.62 14.28
N ARG A 341 5.77 -14.62 14.37
CA ARG A 341 5.36 -13.22 14.58
C ARG A 341 5.01 -12.62 13.23
N LEU A 342 3.85 -11.98 13.15
CA LEU A 342 3.41 -11.30 11.93
C LEU A 342 3.62 -9.80 12.10
N ASP A 343 4.20 -9.14 11.09
CA ASP A 343 4.33 -7.68 11.09
C ASP A 343 3.16 -7.04 10.33
N LEU A 344 2.44 -6.14 11.00
CA LEU A 344 1.32 -5.38 10.44
C LEU A 344 1.55 -3.87 10.61
N GLN A 345 1.61 -3.14 9.50
CA GLN A 345 1.83 -1.68 9.51
C GLN A 345 0.60 -0.88 9.09
N LEU A 346 0.40 0.26 9.75
CA LEU A 346 -0.57 1.28 9.36
C LEU A 346 0.15 2.41 8.61
N ILE A 347 -0.16 2.57 7.32
CA ILE A 347 0.62 3.38 6.39
C ILE A 347 -0.20 4.58 5.91
N HIS A 348 -0.25 5.63 6.74
CA HIS A 348 -0.73 6.95 6.34
C HIS A 348 -0.13 8.05 7.21
N GLY A 349 -0.21 9.31 6.74
CA GLY A 349 0.40 10.47 7.41
C GLY A 349 -0.14 10.82 8.82
N GLY A 350 -1.04 10.02 9.38
CA GLY A 350 -1.57 10.16 10.75
C GLY A 350 -1.44 8.88 11.58
N ALA A 351 -0.73 7.86 11.09
CA ALA A 351 -0.66 6.55 11.73
C ALA A 351 -0.07 6.61 13.16
N LEU A 352 0.85 7.53 13.42
CA LEU A 352 1.43 7.75 14.75
C LEU A 352 0.43 8.26 15.80
N LEU A 353 -0.76 8.70 15.39
CA LEU A 353 -1.83 9.14 16.30
C LEU A 353 -2.89 8.06 16.54
N ASN A 354 -2.70 6.85 16.00
CA ASN A 354 -3.65 5.75 16.16
C ASN A 354 -3.24 4.91 17.38
N ASP A 355 -4.12 4.84 18.39
CA ASP A 355 -3.84 4.13 19.65
C ASP A 355 -3.62 2.62 19.46
N THR A 356 -4.37 1.99 18.55
CA THR A 356 -4.22 0.55 18.23
C THR A 356 -2.86 0.27 17.58
N PHE A 357 -2.38 1.18 16.73
CA PHE A 357 -1.05 1.07 16.14
C PHE A 357 0.05 1.32 17.18
N GLN A 358 -0.14 2.29 18.07
CA GLN A 358 0.81 2.55 19.16
C GLN A 358 0.87 1.39 20.15
N SER A 359 -0.26 0.75 20.50
CA SER A 359 -0.25 -0.43 21.36
C SER A 359 0.50 -1.62 20.75
N LEU A 360 0.41 -1.81 19.43
CA LEU A 360 1.18 -2.84 18.70
C LEU A 360 2.69 -2.54 18.66
N LYS A 361 3.09 -1.27 18.73
CA LYS A 361 4.50 -0.90 18.89
C LYS A 361 5.00 -1.18 20.29
N VAL A 362 4.23 -0.75 21.31
CA VAL A 362 4.63 -0.86 22.73
C VAL A 362 4.67 -2.32 23.20
N SER A 363 3.72 -3.15 22.79
CA SER A 363 3.73 -4.61 23.05
C SER A 363 4.95 -5.30 22.43
N GLY A 364 5.41 -4.84 21.26
CA GLY A 364 6.64 -5.33 20.63
C GLY A 364 7.92 -5.04 21.40
N ILE A 365 7.94 -4.01 22.25
CA ILE A 365 9.10 -3.56 23.05
C ILE A 365 9.16 -4.29 24.41
N HIS A 366 8.02 -4.64 25.01
CA HIS A 366 7.96 -5.13 26.39
C HIS A 366 7.93 -6.65 26.57
N ASP A 367 7.62 -7.45 25.55
CA ASP A 367 7.55 -8.92 25.72
C ASP A 367 8.28 -9.71 24.62
N PRO A 368 9.53 -10.14 24.85
CA PRO A 368 10.27 -11.00 23.93
C PRO A 368 9.84 -12.48 23.99
N THR A 369 9.01 -12.88 24.97
CA THR A 369 8.82 -14.28 25.38
C THR A 369 7.47 -14.91 25.03
N VAL A 370 6.46 -14.12 24.64
CA VAL A 370 5.18 -14.66 24.16
C VAL A 370 5.27 -14.94 22.66
N GLY A 371 5.21 -16.22 22.28
CA GLY A 371 5.12 -16.66 20.88
C GLY A 371 3.69 -16.51 20.35
N GLY A 372 3.56 -16.11 19.08
CA GLY A 372 2.29 -16.01 18.36
C GLY A 372 1.55 -14.67 18.48
N ASP A 373 2.22 -13.55 18.21
CA ASP A 373 1.61 -12.21 18.28
C ASP A 373 1.90 -11.36 17.03
N VAL A 374 0.96 -10.45 16.70
CA VAL A 374 1.08 -9.48 15.59
C VAL A 374 1.75 -8.21 16.12
N ARG A 375 2.75 -7.68 15.43
CA ARG A 375 3.55 -6.53 15.89
C ARG A 375 3.67 -5.44 14.83
N ALA A 376 4.07 -4.25 15.25
CA ALA A 376 4.47 -3.16 14.35
C ALA A 376 5.95 -2.80 14.56
N GLY A 377 6.84 -3.39 13.77
CA GLY A 377 8.29 -3.18 13.84
C GLY A 377 8.69 -1.72 13.62
N GLU A 378 9.46 -1.15 14.56
CA GLU A 378 9.82 0.27 14.59
C GLU A 378 10.57 0.71 13.32
N TRP A 379 11.43 -0.15 12.79
CA TRP A 379 12.22 0.15 11.60
C TRP A 379 11.36 0.36 10.34
N PHE A 380 10.23 -0.36 10.22
CA PHE A 380 9.29 -0.21 9.10
C PHE A 380 8.41 1.04 9.21
N THR A 381 8.38 1.70 10.37
CA THR A 381 7.52 2.88 10.60
C THR A 381 7.95 4.12 9.80
N ASN A 382 9.18 4.12 9.28
CA ASN A 382 9.63 5.16 8.37
C ASN A 382 8.87 5.09 7.04
N LYS A 383 8.41 6.24 6.53
CA LYS A 383 7.62 6.37 5.29
C LYS A 383 8.24 5.69 4.05
N LYS A 384 9.56 5.46 4.05
CA LYS A 384 10.26 4.77 2.95
C LYS A 384 10.23 3.24 3.06
N ARG A 385 9.99 2.70 4.26
CA ARG A 385 10.15 1.29 4.63
C ARG A 385 8.83 0.58 4.94
N ALA A 386 7.76 1.34 5.13
CA ALA A 386 6.47 0.80 5.57
C ALA A 386 5.90 -0.27 4.63
N LEU A 387 6.08 -0.12 3.31
CA LEU A 387 5.64 -1.11 2.31
C LEU A 387 6.47 -2.40 2.29
N LEU A 388 7.60 -2.45 3.00
CA LEU A 388 8.41 -3.67 3.14
C LEU A 388 7.77 -4.65 4.13
N SER A 389 7.01 -4.17 5.11
CA SER A 389 6.27 -5.00 6.08
C SER A 389 5.41 -6.06 5.40
N GLU A 390 5.26 -7.25 6.01
CA GLU A 390 4.49 -8.36 5.44
C GLU A 390 3.03 -7.99 5.15
N TYR A 391 2.38 -7.40 6.14
CA TYR A 391 1.00 -6.98 6.10
C TYR A 391 0.92 -5.46 6.24
N GLY A 392 0.16 -4.80 5.38
CA GLY A 392 0.01 -3.36 5.45
C GLY A 392 -1.41 -2.91 5.15
N VAL A 393 -1.88 -1.92 5.90
CA VAL A 393 -3.11 -1.19 5.60
C VAL A 393 -2.76 0.29 5.46
N GLY A 394 -3.09 0.90 4.33
CA GLY A 394 -2.71 2.28 4.07
C GLY A 394 -3.59 2.98 3.04
N THR A 395 -3.27 4.24 2.73
CA THR A 395 -3.99 4.94 1.67
C THR A 395 -3.48 4.53 0.28
N VAL A 396 -4.36 4.63 -0.71
CA VAL A 396 -4.02 4.39 -2.12
C VAL A 396 -2.82 5.23 -2.58
N ASP A 397 -2.64 6.45 -2.06
CA ASP A 397 -1.50 7.31 -2.37
C ASP A 397 -0.16 6.63 -2.06
N GLN A 398 -0.09 5.82 -1.00
CA GLN A 398 1.14 5.12 -0.63
C GLN A 398 1.46 4.01 -1.62
N ALA A 399 0.42 3.35 -2.16
CA ALA A 399 0.54 2.38 -3.25
C ALA A 399 0.94 3.05 -4.58
N LEU A 400 0.45 4.27 -4.85
CA LEU A 400 0.73 5.01 -6.07
C LEU A 400 2.10 5.71 -6.04
N LEU A 401 2.61 6.06 -4.87
CA LEU A 401 3.91 6.71 -4.71
C LEU A 401 5.07 6.01 -5.45
N PRO A 402 5.20 4.66 -5.45
CA PRO A 402 6.24 3.96 -6.20
C PRO A 402 6.25 4.15 -7.73
N ILE A 403 5.17 4.61 -8.36
CA ILE A 403 5.15 4.86 -9.81
C ILE A 403 5.43 6.33 -10.17
N LEU A 404 5.64 7.18 -9.16
CA LEU A 404 5.98 8.59 -9.33
C LEU A 404 7.50 8.77 -9.27
N PRO A 405 8.06 9.86 -9.85
CA PRO A 405 9.49 10.14 -9.86
C PRO A 405 9.96 10.62 -8.47
N VAL A 406 9.96 9.73 -7.50
CA VAL A 406 10.40 9.98 -6.12
C VAL A 406 11.61 9.13 -5.77
N ARG A 407 12.43 9.62 -4.84
CA ARG A 407 13.60 8.87 -4.36
C ARG A 407 13.18 7.52 -3.76
N HIS A 408 13.95 6.48 -4.09
CA HIS A 408 13.73 5.10 -3.62
C HIS A 408 12.34 4.54 -3.98
N HIS A 409 11.80 4.91 -5.14
CA HIS A 409 10.52 4.35 -5.60
C HIS A 409 10.64 2.82 -5.84
N PHE A 410 11.79 2.35 -6.31
CA PHE A 410 12.09 0.92 -6.50
C PHE A 410 12.06 0.10 -5.20
N VAL A 411 12.41 0.66 -4.03
CA VAL A 411 12.27 -0.04 -2.73
C VAL A 411 10.79 -0.27 -2.40
N ARG A 412 9.93 0.68 -2.77
CA ARG A 412 8.48 0.55 -2.57
C ARG A 412 7.86 -0.43 -3.56
N LEU A 413 8.34 -0.45 -4.81
CA LEU A 413 7.97 -1.48 -5.79
C LEU A 413 8.43 -2.86 -5.35
N TRP A 414 9.66 -2.99 -4.84
CA TRP A 414 10.11 -4.22 -4.18
C TRP A 414 9.12 -4.59 -3.10
N GLY A 415 8.79 -3.69 -2.17
CA GLY A 415 7.77 -3.90 -1.13
C GLY A 415 6.44 -4.46 -1.66
N LEU A 416 5.92 -3.91 -2.76
CA LEU A 416 4.65 -4.34 -3.38
C LEU A 416 4.74 -5.58 -4.29
N ALA A 417 5.94 -6.05 -4.63
CA ALA A 417 6.15 -7.22 -5.49
C ALA A 417 5.76 -8.54 -4.79
N ASN A 418 5.35 -9.52 -5.59
CA ASN A 418 4.88 -10.84 -5.16
C ASN A 418 3.89 -10.81 -3.98
N ARG A 419 2.87 -9.95 -4.06
CA ARG A 419 1.87 -9.76 -2.99
C ARG A 419 0.45 -9.84 -3.49
N VAL A 420 -0.48 -10.04 -2.55
CA VAL A 420 -1.88 -9.71 -2.78
C VAL A 420 -2.08 -8.24 -2.45
N VAL A 421 -2.54 -7.45 -3.43
CA VAL A 421 -2.83 -6.03 -3.25
C VAL A 421 -4.33 -5.79 -3.41
N VAL A 422 -4.99 -5.33 -2.35
CA VAL A 422 -6.42 -5.05 -2.33
C VAL A 422 -6.63 -3.54 -2.45
N PHE A 423 -7.38 -3.09 -3.44
CA PHE A 423 -7.84 -1.71 -3.54
C PHE A 423 -9.32 -1.65 -3.19
N ASP A 424 -9.64 -0.96 -2.10
CA ASP A 424 -11.02 -0.81 -1.65
C ASP A 424 -11.67 0.45 -2.22
N GLU A 425 -12.98 0.36 -2.47
CA GLU A 425 -13.85 1.44 -2.98
C GLU A 425 -13.28 2.19 -4.20
N ILE A 426 -12.81 1.46 -5.23
CA ILE A 426 -12.10 2.07 -6.37
C ILE A 426 -12.91 3.07 -7.21
N HIS A 427 -14.24 3.09 -7.05
CA HIS A 427 -15.12 4.07 -7.67
C HIS A 427 -14.96 5.48 -7.08
N ALA A 428 -14.44 5.60 -5.86
CA ALA A 428 -14.19 6.88 -5.22
C ALA A 428 -12.97 7.61 -5.83
N TYR A 429 -12.19 6.95 -6.68
CA TYR A 429 -10.99 7.54 -7.29
C TYR A 429 -11.36 8.45 -8.45
N ASP A 430 -10.81 9.66 -8.45
CA ASP A 430 -10.98 10.61 -9.53
C ASP A 430 -10.27 10.16 -10.82
N ALA A 431 -10.48 10.89 -11.92
CA ALA A 431 -9.89 10.53 -13.22
C ALA A 431 -8.34 10.49 -13.19
N TYR A 432 -7.71 11.33 -12.37
CA TYR A 432 -6.27 11.40 -12.22
C TYR A 432 -5.74 10.17 -11.47
N THR A 433 -6.25 9.91 -10.27
CA THR A 433 -5.91 8.77 -9.43
C THR A 433 -6.24 7.46 -10.13
N GLY A 434 -7.36 7.39 -10.84
CA GLY A 434 -7.74 6.22 -11.64
C GLY A 434 -6.75 5.92 -12.77
N THR A 435 -6.13 6.94 -13.37
CA THR A 435 -5.10 6.74 -14.39
C THR A 435 -3.81 6.22 -13.76
N LEU A 436 -3.39 6.80 -12.63
CA LEU A 436 -2.24 6.30 -11.86
C LEU A 436 -2.46 4.85 -11.40
N LEU A 437 -3.67 4.50 -10.96
CA LEU A 437 -4.01 3.13 -10.59
C LEU A 437 -3.80 2.17 -11.75
N VAL A 438 -4.28 2.49 -12.96
CA VAL A 438 -4.08 1.65 -14.14
C VAL A 438 -2.59 1.41 -14.44
N HIS A 439 -1.74 2.43 -14.27
CA HIS A 439 -0.28 2.27 -14.39
C HIS A 439 0.31 1.40 -13.28
N LEU A 440 -0.13 1.58 -12.03
CA LEU A 440 0.30 0.74 -10.92
C LEU A 440 -0.10 -0.72 -11.14
N LEU A 441 -1.30 -1.00 -11.64
CA LEU A 441 -1.77 -2.37 -11.92
C LEU A 441 -0.86 -3.10 -12.92
N ARG A 442 -0.34 -2.39 -13.94
CA ARG A 442 0.64 -2.95 -14.88
C ARG A 442 1.93 -3.36 -14.16
N TRP A 443 2.43 -2.50 -13.27
CA TRP A 443 3.60 -2.81 -12.45
C TRP A 443 3.35 -4.00 -11.52
N LEU A 444 2.22 -4.03 -10.82
CA LEU A 444 1.89 -5.09 -9.87
C LEU A 444 1.84 -6.46 -10.56
N LEU A 445 1.13 -6.59 -11.68
CA LEU A 445 1.10 -7.84 -12.44
C LEU A 445 2.49 -8.25 -12.93
N ALA A 446 3.26 -7.30 -13.46
CA ALA A 446 4.61 -7.58 -13.97
C ALA A 446 5.62 -7.92 -12.86
N LEU A 447 5.33 -7.55 -11.61
CA LEU A 447 6.10 -7.90 -10.41
C LEU A 447 5.56 -9.18 -9.71
N GLY A 448 4.69 -9.93 -10.38
CA GLY A 448 4.14 -11.20 -9.88
C GLY A 448 3.07 -11.04 -8.79
N SER A 449 2.51 -9.86 -8.59
CA SER A 449 1.46 -9.61 -7.59
C SER A 449 0.07 -9.91 -8.14
N SER A 450 -0.81 -10.44 -7.28
CA SER A 450 -2.25 -10.55 -7.56
C SER A 450 -2.98 -9.34 -7.01
N VAL A 451 -4.00 -8.87 -7.72
CA VAL A 451 -4.76 -7.68 -7.32
C VAL A 451 -6.21 -8.01 -7.10
N VAL A 452 -6.80 -7.48 -6.02
CA VAL A 452 -8.24 -7.54 -5.76
C VAL A 452 -8.79 -6.12 -5.74
N LEU A 453 -9.68 -5.80 -6.67
CA LEU A 453 -10.34 -4.52 -6.79
C LEU A 453 -11.77 -4.63 -6.26
N LEU A 454 -12.09 -3.84 -5.23
CA LEU A 454 -13.42 -3.82 -4.63
C LEU A 454 -14.14 -2.56 -5.08
N SER A 455 -15.34 -2.72 -5.64
CA SER A 455 -16.17 -1.57 -5.98
C SER A 455 -17.65 -1.82 -5.71
N ALA A 456 -18.35 -0.75 -5.30
CA ALA A 456 -19.81 -0.75 -5.29
C ALA A 456 -20.35 -0.76 -6.72
N THR A 457 -19.79 0.06 -7.60
CA THR A 457 -20.15 0.14 -9.02
C THR A 457 -18.91 0.54 -9.82
N LEU A 458 -18.82 0.21 -11.10
CA LEU A 458 -17.75 0.73 -11.95
C LEU A 458 -18.29 1.09 -13.34
N PRO A 459 -17.89 2.23 -13.92
CA PRO A 459 -18.23 2.54 -15.31
C PRO A 459 -17.59 1.54 -16.29
N PRO A 460 -18.25 1.20 -17.41
CA PRO A 460 -17.67 0.34 -18.45
C PRO A 460 -16.33 0.84 -19.01
N SER A 461 -16.13 2.16 -19.05
CA SER A 461 -14.87 2.76 -19.51
C SER A 461 -13.67 2.38 -18.64
N ILE A 462 -13.85 2.23 -17.33
CA ILE A 462 -12.77 1.80 -16.43
C ILE A 462 -12.49 0.31 -16.64
N ARG A 463 -13.52 -0.54 -16.78
CA ARG A 463 -13.32 -1.96 -17.09
C ARG A 463 -12.55 -2.18 -18.40
N ARG A 464 -12.81 -1.36 -19.43
CA ARG A 464 -12.01 -1.38 -20.67
C ARG A 464 -10.55 -1.00 -20.44
N LYS A 465 -10.28 -0.02 -19.57
CA LYS A 465 -8.89 0.33 -19.19
C LYS A 465 -8.19 -0.83 -18.47
N LEU A 466 -8.92 -1.55 -17.58
CA LEU A 466 -8.41 -2.75 -16.90
C LEU A 466 -8.15 -3.90 -17.89
N ALA A 467 -9.02 -4.10 -18.88
CA ALA A 467 -8.81 -5.05 -19.97
C ALA A 467 -7.52 -4.73 -20.74
N GLY A 468 -7.28 -3.45 -21.04
CA GLY A 468 -6.04 -2.97 -21.64
C GLY A 468 -4.78 -3.08 -20.75
N VAL A 469 -4.90 -3.36 -19.45
CA VAL A 469 -3.74 -3.69 -18.59
C VAL A 469 -3.22 -5.08 -18.92
N VAL A 470 -4.12 -6.05 -19.11
CA VAL A 470 -3.79 -7.45 -19.42
C VAL A 470 -3.72 -7.74 -20.92
N ARG A 471 -3.84 -6.70 -21.76
CA ARG A 471 -3.87 -6.79 -23.23
C ARG A 471 -4.96 -7.73 -23.75
N ALA A 472 -6.13 -7.70 -23.10
CA ALA A 472 -7.31 -8.46 -23.51
C ALA A 472 -8.49 -7.52 -23.79
N ASP A 473 -9.49 -8.04 -24.49
CA ASP A 473 -10.76 -7.36 -24.73
C ASP A 473 -11.83 -7.86 -23.76
N LEU A 474 -12.77 -6.96 -23.42
CA LEU A 474 -13.97 -7.37 -22.68
C LEU A 474 -14.83 -8.28 -23.55
N PRO A 475 -15.63 -9.18 -22.94
CA PRO A 475 -16.59 -9.98 -23.69
C PRO A 475 -17.58 -9.08 -24.45
N GLU A 476 -18.05 -9.53 -25.62
CA GLU A 476 -19.02 -8.80 -26.45
C GLU A 476 -20.27 -8.40 -25.67
N GLN A 477 -20.74 -9.32 -24.81
CA GLN A 477 -21.83 -9.09 -23.89
C GLN A 477 -21.31 -9.19 -22.44
N GLU A 478 -21.27 -8.05 -21.76
CA GLU A 478 -20.88 -8.02 -20.35
C GLU A 478 -21.95 -8.66 -19.45
N GLN A 479 -21.50 -9.36 -18.41
CA GLN A 479 -22.41 -9.93 -17.42
C GLN A 479 -23.15 -8.86 -16.61
N PRO A 480 -24.41 -9.10 -16.20
CA PRO A 480 -25.18 -8.18 -15.37
C PRO A 480 -24.50 -7.91 -14.02
N TYR A 481 -24.83 -6.76 -13.41
CA TYR A 481 -24.45 -6.47 -12.04
C TYR A 481 -25.40 -7.20 -11.06
N PRO A 482 -24.95 -7.71 -9.90
CA PRO A 482 -23.56 -7.81 -9.43
C PRO A 482 -22.71 -8.80 -10.23
N ARG A 483 -21.39 -8.61 -10.26
CA ARG A 483 -20.48 -9.49 -11.01
C ARG A 483 -19.07 -9.56 -10.43
N LEU A 484 -18.41 -10.66 -10.75
CA LEU A 484 -16.99 -10.90 -10.58
C LEU A 484 -16.34 -10.92 -11.97
N SER A 485 -15.31 -10.11 -12.19
CA SER A 485 -14.50 -10.16 -13.42
C SER A 485 -13.07 -10.56 -13.09
N ILE A 486 -12.47 -11.45 -13.88
CA ILE A 486 -11.10 -11.92 -13.70
C ILE A 486 -10.29 -11.52 -14.93
N PHE A 487 -9.25 -10.72 -14.71
CA PHE A 487 -8.33 -10.27 -15.74
C PHE A 487 -7.01 -11.01 -15.57
N CYS A 488 -6.78 -12.00 -16.43
CA CYS A 488 -5.55 -12.75 -16.52
C CYS A 488 -4.76 -12.29 -17.76
N PRO A 489 -3.44 -12.12 -17.68
CA PRO A 489 -2.61 -11.93 -18.87
C PRO A 489 -2.83 -13.06 -19.88
N GLU A 490 -2.93 -12.70 -21.16
CA GLU A 490 -2.98 -13.63 -22.31
C GLU A 490 -4.19 -14.60 -22.32
N ARG A 491 -5.26 -14.28 -21.58
CA ARG A 491 -6.53 -15.01 -21.59
C ARG A 491 -7.71 -14.09 -21.83
N GLN A 492 -8.84 -14.68 -22.25
CA GLN A 492 -10.11 -13.97 -22.28
C GLN A 492 -10.54 -13.60 -20.86
N ILE A 493 -11.19 -12.45 -20.73
CA ILE A 493 -11.69 -11.95 -19.44
C ILE A 493 -12.92 -12.76 -19.05
N GLU A 494 -12.83 -13.45 -17.93
CA GLU A 494 -13.93 -14.22 -17.39
C GLU A 494 -14.82 -13.32 -16.54
N GLN A 495 -16.13 -13.32 -16.82
CA GLN A 495 -17.12 -12.60 -16.04
C GLN A 495 -18.18 -13.57 -15.54
N THR A 496 -18.47 -13.51 -14.24
CA THR A 496 -19.51 -14.32 -13.60
C THR A 496 -20.49 -13.42 -12.90
N HIS A 497 -21.77 -13.51 -13.29
CA HIS A 497 -22.87 -12.88 -12.56
C HIS A 497 -23.22 -13.70 -11.32
N PHE A 498 -23.64 -13.01 -10.26
CA PHE A 498 -24.25 -13.64 -9.10
C PHE A 498 -25.37 -12.75 -8.57
N GLU A 499 -26.36 -13.38 -7.94
CA GLU A 499 -27.46 -12.66 -7.31
C GLU A 499 -27.00 -11.96 -6.02
N ALA A 500 -27.42 -10.71 -5.82
CA ALA A 500 -27.29 -10.07 -4.52
C ALA A 500 -28.17 -10.79 -3.48
N ALA A 501 -27.77 -10.76 -2.21
CA ALA A 501 -28.55 -11.38 -1.15
C ALA A 501 -30.01 -10.86 -1.15
N PRO A 502 -31.04 -11.70 -1.35
CA PRO A 502 -32.43 -11.26 -1.55
C PRO A 502 -32.98 -10.41 -0.40
N GLN A 503 -32.49 -10.68 0.81
CA GLN A 503 -32.85 -10.00 2.05
C GLN A 503 -32.41 -8.52 2.09
N ARG A 504 -31.60 -8.07 1.14
CA ARG A 504 -31.02 -6.72 1.10
C ARG A 504 -31.49 -5.84 -0.05
N ARG A 505 -32.32 -6.37 -0.95
CA ARG A 505 -32.99 -5.53 -1.97
C ARG A 505 -33.86 -4.51 -1.26
N LEU A 506 -33.46 -3.25 -1.32
CA LEU A 506 -34.13 -2.16 -0.61
C LEU A 506 -34.80 -1.23 -1.62
N THR A 507 -36.13 -1.24 -1.66
CA THR A 507 -36.88 -0.22 -2.40
C THR A 507 -37.08 0.99 -1.51
N LEU A 508 -36.42 2.09 -1.87
CA LEU A 508 -36.49 3.36 -1.16
C LEU A 508 -37.32 4.39 -1.91
N ARG A 509 -38.05 5.20 -1.15
CA ARG A 509 -38.79 6.34 -1.66
C ARG A 509 -37.84 7.52 -1.81
N LEU A 510 -37.79 8.08 -3.00
CA LEU A 510 -37.04 9.29 -3.28
C LEU A 510 -37.98 10.50 -3.17
N GLN A 511 -37.58 11.52 -2.43
CA GLN A 511 -38.34 12.76 -2.31
C GLN A 511 -37.42 13.97 -2.39
N GLY A 512 -37.78 14.92 -3.26
CA GLY A 512 -37.08 16.19 -3.35
C GLY A 512 -37.47 17.14 -2.22
N ILE A 513 -36.50 17.90 -1.74
CA ILE A 513 -36.70 19.04 -0.83
C ILE A 513 -35.94 20.25 -1.38
N SER A 514 -36.25 21.45 -0.90
CA SER A 514 -35.50 22.66 -1.29
C SER A 514 -34.03 22.57 -0.87
N SER A 515 -33.18 23.29 -1.59
CA SER A 515 -31.73 23.31 -1.36
C SER A 515 -31.28 24.07 -0.10
N ASP A 516 -32.20 24.81 0.53
CA ASP A 516 -31.94 25.57 1.75
C ASP A 516 -31.89 24.71 3.02
N LEU A 517 -31.12 25.18 4.01
CA LEU A 517 -30.92 24.45 5.26
C LEU A 517 -32.17 24.39 6.17
N PRO A 518 -33.00 25.45 6.29
CA PRO A 518 -34.28 25.37 6.99
C PRO A 518 -35.18 24.24 6.49
N SER A 519 -35.34 24.09 5.17
CA SER A 519 -36.14 23.01 4.57
C SER A 519 -35.58 21.62 4.93
N MET A 520 -34.26 21.44 4.94
CA MET A 520 -33.63 20.19 5.37
C MET A 520 -33.89 19.88 6.85
N ARG A 521 -33.83 20.89 7.72
CA ARG A 521 -34.15 20.74 9.14
C ARG A 521 -35.61 20.33 9.32
N SER A 522 -36.56 21.05 8.72
CA SER A 522 -37.99 20.77 8.81
C SER A 522 -38.30 19.35 8.32
N ALA A 523 -37.72 18.93 7.20
CA ALA A 523 -37.94 17.60 6.67
C ALA A 523 -37.46 16.49 7.61
N LEU A 524 -36.34 16.67 8.32
CA LEU A 524 -35.86 15.72 9.34
C LEU A 524 -36.80 15.64 10.54
N GLU A 525 -37.34 16.77 11.00
CA GLU A 525 -38.28 16.84 12.12
C GLU A 525 -39.64 16.20 11.77
N GLU A 526 -40.16 16.46 10.56
CA GLU A 526 -41.44 15.95 10.06
C GLU A 526 -41.46 14.45 9.82
N HIS A 527 -40.35 13.87 9.35
CA HIS A 527 -40.26 12.45 9.03
C HIS A 527 -39.86 11.57 10.22
N LEU A 528 -39.43 12.18 11.34
CA LEU A 528 -39.07 11.46 12.58
C LEU A 528 -39.95 11.88 13.78
N PRO A 529 -41.29 12.00 13.64
CA PRO A 529 -42.14 12.60 14.67
C PRO A 529 -42.12 11.79 15.97
N HIS A 530 -42.01 10.46 15.89
CA HIS A 530 -42.00 9.54 17.03
C HIS A 530 -40.58 9.10 17.45
N GLY A 531 -39.55 9.82 17.00
CA GLY A 531 -38.15 9.44 17.20
C GLY A 531 -37.55 8.69 16.02
N GLY A 532 -36.33 8.18 16.20
CA GLY A 532 -35.54 7.51 15.17
C GLY A 532 -34.25 8.22 14.81
N MET A 533 -33.51 7.61 13.89
CA MET A 533 -32.18 8.04 13.49
C MET A 533 -32.20 8.77 12.16
N GLY A 534 -31.92 10.07 12.21
CA GLY A 534 -31.78 10.94 11.03
C GLY A 534 -30.32 11.20 10.69
N LEU A 535 -30.02 11.21 9.39
CA LEU A 535 -28.75 11.71 8.86
C LEU A 535 -29.00 12.94 7.98
N ALA A 536 -28.27 14.01 8.23
CA ALA A 536 -28.17 15.17 7.34
C ALA A 536 -26.76 15.20 6.73
N LEU A 537 -26.64 14.87 5.44
CA LEU A 537 -25.40 14.86 4.70
C LEU A 537 -25.30 16.08 3.79
N VAL A 538 -24.37 16.97 4.10
CA VAL A 538 -24.15 18.21 3.34
C VAL A 538 -22.76 18.25 2.74
N ASN A 539 -22.64 18.87 1.57
CA ASN A 539 -21.42 18.78 0.76
C ASN A 539 -20.26 19.63 1.29
N THR A 540 -20.53 20.61 2.17
CA THR A 540 -19.50 21.51 2.70
C THR A 540 -19.53 21.60 4.21
N VAL A 541 -18.36 21.78 4.81
CA VAL A 541 -18.22 21.93 6.27
C VAL A 541 -19.01 23.13 6.79
N GLN A 542 -19.03 24.23 6.03
CA GLN A 542 -19.76 25.44 6.40
C GLN A 542 -21.27 25.15 6.51
N ARG A 543 -21.87 24.47 5.52
CA ARG A 543 -23.28 24.07 5.55
C ARG A 543 -23.59 23.14 6.73
N ALA A 544 -22.69 22.22 7.07
CA ALA A 544 -22.86 21.33 8.23
C ALA A 544 -22.91 22.13 9.54
N GLN A 545 -22.03 23.12 9.69
CA GLN A 545 -22.01 23.99 10.86
C GLN A 545 -23.24 24.89 10.92
N ASP A 546 -23.66 25.45 9.78
CA ASP A 546 -24.83 26.32 9.70
C ASP A 546 -26.12 25.54 10.00
N LEU A 547 -26.28 24.33 9.46
CA LEU A 547 -27.40 23.45 9.78
C LEU A 547 -27.42 23.10 11.27
N TYR A 548 -26.26 22.79 11.86
CA TYR A 548 -26.16 22.52 13.30
C TYR A 548 -26.55 23.73 14.16
N ARG A 549 -26.20 24.95 13.72
CA ARG A 549 -26.61 26.21 14.38
C ARG A 549 -28.10 26.52 14.23
N LEU A 550 -28.75 26.03 13.16
CA LEU A 550 -30.20 26.22 12.98
C LEU A 550 -31.03 25.45 14.01
N PHE A 551 -30.55 24.33 14.54
CA PHE A 551 -31.20 23.67 15.67
C PHE A 551 -31.11 24.56 16.92
N PRO A 552 -32.13 24.59 17.80
CA PRO A 552 -32.08 25.35 19.05
C PRO A 552 -30.84 25.02 19.89
N GLU A 553 -30.44 25.93 20.78
CA GLU A 553 -29.45 25.57 21.81
C GLU A 553 -30.05 24.55 22.79
N GLY A 554 -29.17 23.80 23.43
CA GLY A 554 -29.55 22.72 24.33
C GLY A 554 -28.36 22.27 25.17
N ASN A 555 -28.58 21.28 26.03
CA ASN A 555 -27.55 20.77 26.93
C ASN A 555 -26.39 20.17 26.11
N PRO A 556 -25.12 20.55 26.36
CA PRO A 556 -23.99 19.99 25.64
C PRO A 556 -23.93 18.47 25.77
N LEU A 557 -23.83 17.76 24.64
CA LEU A 557 -23.47 16.34 24.64
C LEU A 557 -21.96 16.23 24.73
N MET A 558 -21.47 15.58 25.78
CA MET A 558 -20.05 15.47 26.09
C MET A 558 -19.58 14.03 25.99
N ARG A 559 -18.42 13.81 25.38
CA ARG A 559 -17.67 12.54 25.41
C ARG A 559 -16.27 12.84 25.92
N GLU A 560 -15.90 12.26 27.05
CA GLU A 560 -14.57 12.43 27.66
C GLU A 560 -14.13 13.92 27.72
N GLY A 561 -14.99 14.77 28.30
CA GLY A 561 -14.74 16.20 28.47
C GLY A 561 -14.80 17.04 27.18
N GLN A 562 -15.14 16.46 26.03
CA GLN A 562 -15.27 17.19 24.76
C GLN A 562 -16.72 17.25 24.28
N ARG A 563 -17.18 18.44 23.85
CA ARG A 563 -18.51 18.61 23.26
C ARG A 563 -18.54 17.93 21.89
N VAL A 564 -19.42 16.94 21.74
CA VAL A 564 -19.69 16.21 20.49
C VAL A 564 -21.01 16.64 19.84
N GLY A 565 -21.91 17.26 20.60
CA GLY A 565 -23.20 17.72 20.09
C GLY A 565 -24.00 18.54 21.11
N LYS A 566 -25.32 18.51 20.97
CA LYS A 566 -26.28 19.08 21.92
C LYS A 566 -27.55 18.23 22.01
N ARG A 567 -28.14 18.18 23.20
CA ARG A 567 -29.45 17.58 23.47
C ARG A 567 -30.47 18.71 23.64
N LEU A 568 -31.48 18.72 22.78
CA LEU A 568 -32.54 19.72 22.76
C LEU A 568 -33.55 19.47 23.89
N PHE A 569 -34.44 20.43 24.11
CA PHE A 569 -35.44 20.37 25.19
C PHE A 569 -36.45 19.22 25.00
N ASP A 570 -36.75 18.85 23.76
CA ASP A 570 -37.61 17.71 23.41
C ASP A 570 -36.89 16.35 23.53
N GLY A 571 -35.65 16.34 24.01
CA GLY A 571 -34.81 15.14 24.13
C GLY A 571 -34.05 14.77 22.85
N THR A 572 -34.23 15.50 21.74
CA THR A 572 -33.52 15.22 20.49
C THR A 572 -32.02 15.43 20.64
N GLU A 573 -31.22 14.44 20.26
CA GLU A 573 -29.76 14.53 20.26
C GLU A 573 -29.25 14.93 18.88
N VAL A 574 -28.57 16.06 18.78
CA VAL A 574 -27.98 16.56 17.53
C VAL A 574 -26.46 16.48 17.63
N ILE A 575 -25.85 15.67 16.75
CA ILE A 575 -24.41 15.41 16.70
C ILE A 575 -23.85 16.02 15.41
N LEU A 576 -22.65 16.63 15.48
CA LEU A 576 -21.97 17.20 14.31
C LEU A 576 -20.68 16.43 13.99
N PHE A 577 -20.46 16.06 12.73
CA PHE A 577 -19.26 15.31 12.35
C PHE A 577 -18.69 15.74 10.99
N HIS A 578 -17.46 16.25 10.99
CA HIS A 578 -16.75 16.68 9.78
C HIS A 578 -15.23 16.67 9.97
N ALA A 579 -14.47 16.75 8.88
CA ALA A 579 -13.01 16.64 8.94
C ALA A 579 -12.28 17.82 9.64
N ARG A 580 -12.88 19.02 9.73
CA ARG A 580 -12.25 20.22 10.34
C ARG A 580 -12.31 20.25 11.87
N PHE A 581 -11.87 19.19 12.53
CA PHE A 581 -11.61 19.15 13.98
C PHE A 581 -10.15 18.73 14.23
N PRO A 582 -9.54 19.15 15.36
CA PRO A 582 -8.33 18.52 15.88
C PRO A 582 -8.48 16.99 15.96
N ALA A 583 -7.40 16.23 15.76
CA ALA A 583 -7.46 14.78 15.58
C ALA A 583 -8.10 14.04 16.77
N ASP A 584 -7.75 14.42 18.00
CA ASP A 584 -8.31 13.91 19.24
C ASP A 584 -9.83 14.15 19.34
N ARG A 585 -10.28 15.37 19.00
CA ARG A 585 -11.71 15.73 19.01
C ARG A 585 -12.48 15.05 17.89
N ARG A 586 -11.83 14.84 16.74
CA ARG A 586 -12.41 14.12 15.61
C ARG A 586 -12.65 12.66 15.98
N GLN A 587 -11.66 12.00 16.60
CA GLN A 587 -11.79 10.60 17.03
C GLN A 587 -12.98 10.44 17.98
N LYS A 588 -13.09 11.29 19.00
CA LYS A 588 -14.23 11.26 19.95
C LYS A 588 -15.59 11.43 19.27
N ARG A 589 -15.69 12.27 18.23
CA ARG A 589 -16.93 12.44 17.45
C ARG A 589 -17.24 11.23 16.56
N GLU A 590 -16.21 10.61 16.00
CA GLU A 590 -16.33 9.38 15.23
C GLU A 590 -16.82 8.23 16.12
N ASP A 591 -16.21 8.06 17.30
CA ASP A 591 -16.62 7.06 18.29
C ASP A 591 -18.06 7.31 18.77
N GLN A 592 -18.44 8.57 18.98
CA GLN A 592 -19.83 8.93 19.29
C GLN A 592 -20.78 8.52 18.18
N ALA A 593 -20.44 8.77 16.92
CA ALA A 593 -21.29 8.41 15.79
C ALA A 593 -21.44 6.88 15.68
N LEU A 594 -20.34 6.13 15.83
CA LEU A 594 -20.36 4.66 15.80
C LEU A 594 -21.19 4.06 16.94
N GLU A 595 -21.04 4.56 18.16
CA GLU A 595 -21.82 4.09 19.31
C GLU A 595 -23.31 4.43 19.19
N THR A 596 -23.62 5.58 18.59
CA THR A 596 -25.00 6.08 18.49
C THR A 596 -25.78 5.49 17.31
N PHE A 597 -25.10 5.23 16.19
CA PHE A 597 -25.74 4.84 14.93
C PHE A 597 -25.25 3.49 14.37
N GLY A 598 -24.34 2.79 15.04
CA GLY A 598 -23.83 1.48 14.64
C GLY A 598 -24.76 0.29 14.91
N GLU A 599 -24.29 -0.93 14.61
CA GLU A 599 -25.09 -2.17 14.71
C GLU A 599 -25.64 -2.40 16.11
N GLY A 600 -24.77 -2.36 17.13
CA GLY A 600 -25.12 -2.53 18.54
C GLY A 600 -25.69 -1.29 19.24
N ALA A 601 -26.04 -0.23 18.50
CA ALA A 601 -26.46 1.03 19.11
C ALA A 601 -27.84 0.95 19.79
N ASN A 602 -27.98 1.65 20.93
CA ASN A 602 -29.28 1.89 21.54
C ASN A 602 -30.05 2.97 20.76
N ARG A 603 -31.17 2.56 20.15
CA ARG A 603 -31.94 3.39 19.22
C ARG A 603 -33.13 4.16 19.82
N THR A 604 -33.14 4.40 21.12
CA THR A 604 -34.19 5.17 21.79
C THR A 604 -34.15 6.66 21.47
N GLY A 605 -35.33 7.28 21.34
CA GLY A 605 -35.49 8.72 21.13
C GLY A 605 -35.20 9.18 19.70
N ARG A 606 -35.09 10.50 19.50
CA ARG A 606 -34.72 11.10 18.21
C ARG A 606 -33.25 11.48 18.24
N LYS A 607 -32.45 10.99 17.28
CA LYS A 607 -31.04 11.38 17.15
C LYS A 607 -30.73 11.75 15.72
N ILE A 608 -30.06 12.88 15.54
CA ILE A 608 -29.74 13.46 14.23
C ILE A 608 -28.23 13.62 14.13
N LEU A 609 -27.63 12.95 13.15
CA LEU A 609 -26.24 13.19 12.76
C LEU A 609 -26.20 14.19 11.62
N ILE A 610 -25.54 15.33 11.83
CA ILE A 610 -25.19 16.27 10.77
C ILE A 610 -23.75 16.01 10.38
N ALA A 611 -23.51 15.60 9.15
CA ALA A 611 -22.18 15.24 8.69
C ALA A 611 -21.87 15.74 7.27
N THR A 612 -20.57 15.81 6.97
CA THR A 612 -20.10 15.90 5.58
C THR A 612 -19.77 14.50 5.04
N GLN A 613 -19.05 14.42 3.92
CA GLN A 613 -18.66 13.17 3.27
C GLN A 613 -17.89 12.18 4.16
N VAL A 614 -17.42 12.63 5.34
CA VAL A 614 -16.78 11.76 6.33
C VAL A 614 -17.68 10.64 6.84
N ALA A 615 -19.02 10.79 6.77
CA ALA A 615 -19.97 9.73 7.12
C ALA A 615 -20.32 8.79 5.96
N GLU A 616 -19.85 9.09 4.73
CA GLU A 616 -20.09 8.25 3.55
C GLU A 616 -19.20 7.01 3.55
N GLN A 617 -17.95 7.14 3.98
CA GLN A 617 -16.92 6.13 3.77
C GLN A 617 -16.55 5.38 5.06
N SER A 618 -16.65 4.06 5.02
CA SER A 618 -16.18 3.08 6.02
C SER A 618 -16.62 3.22 7.48
N LEU A 619 -17.66 4.02 7.77
CA LEU A 619 -18.40 3.91 9.03
C LEU A 619 -19.61 3.00 8.84
N ASP A 620 -19.74 2.00 9.70
CA ASP A 620 -20.87 1.07 9.70
C ASP A 620 -22.07 1.67 10.45
N LEU A 621 -22.73 2.65 9.81
CA LEU A 621 -23.84 3.41 10.38
C LEU A 621 -25.18 3.03 9.71
N ASP A 622 -26.25 3.03 10.50
CA ASP A 622 -27.61 2.68 10.09
C ASP A 622 -28.61 3.78 10.47
N PHE A 623 -29.28 4.35 9.48
CA PHE A 623 -30.26 5.43 9.65
C PHE A 623 -31.66 5.01 9.20
N ASP A 624 -32.66 5.61 9.83
CA ASP A 624 -34.07 5.45 9.48
C ASP A 624 -34.48 6.41 8.35
N LEU A 625 -33.84 7.59 8.32
CA LEU A 625 -34.05 8.66 7.34
C LEU A 625 -32.72 9.28 6.95
N ILE A 626 -32.53 9.56 5.66
CA ILE A 626 -31.38 10.33 5.16
C ILE A 626 -31.90 11.56 4.41
N ALA A 627 -31.43 12.74 4.80
CA ALA A 627 -31.48 13.97 4.03
C ALA A 627 -30.10 14.31 3.50
N SER A 628 -29.97 14.51 2.20
CA SER A 628 -28.70 14.68 1.52
C SER A 628 -28.73 15.88 0.57
N ASP A 629 -27.67 16.67 0.55
CA ASP A 629 -27.38 17.56 -0.59
C ASP A 629 -27.27 16.72 -1.88
N LEU A 630 -27.57 17.31 -3.04
CA LEU A 630 -27.33 16.68 -4.33
C LEU A 630 -25.82 16.39 -4.50
N ALA A 631 -25.49 15.22 -5.03
CA ALA A 631 -24.12 14.79 -5.30
C ALA A 631 -24.06 13.95 -6.59
N PRO A 632 -22.86 13.59 -7.09
CA PRO A 632 -22.73 12.50 -8.07
C PRO A 632 -23.54 11.25 -7.69
N ILE A 633 -24.16 10.60 -8.67
CA ILE A 633 -25.15 9.53 -8.43
C ILE A 633 -24.58 8.33 -7.65
N ASP A 634 -23.33 7.98 -7.92
CA ASP A 634 -22.57 6.97 -7.19
C ASP A 634 -22.42 7.31 -5.70
N LEU A 635 -22.13 8.56 -5.36
CA LEU A 635 -22.11 9.03 -3.97
C LEU A 635 -23.51 9.03 -3.35
N VAL A 636 -24.54 9.45 -4.08
CA VAL A 636 -25.94 9.38 -3.60
C VAL A 636 -26.33 7.93 -3.27
N LEU A 637 -25.95 6.97 -4.11
CA LEU A 637 -26.18 5.54 -3.85
C LEU A 637 -25.35 5.04 -2.64
N GLN A 638 -24.11 5.51 -2.47
CA GLN A 638 -23.28 5.16 -1.31
C GLN A 638 -23.89 5.68 0.00
N ARG A 639 -24.43 6.92 -0.03
CA ARG A 639 -25.20 7.52 1.06
C ARG A 639 -26.47 6.71 1.36
N ALA A 640 -27.22 6.34 0.32
CA ALA A 640 -28.41 5.50 0.44
C ALA A 640 -28.10 4.13 1.06
N GLY A 641 -26.90 3.59 0.87
CA GLY A 641 -26.42 2.35 1.50
C GLY A 641 -26.21 2.43 3.03
N ARG A 642 -26.53 3.56 3.66
CA ARG A 642 -26.64 3.72 5.13
C ARG A 642 -28.09 3.75 5.62
N LEU A 643 -29.06 3.82 4.69
CA LEU A 643 -30.47 3.76 4.99
C LEU A 643 -30.85 2.29 5.21
N TRP A 644 -31.40 1.99 6.38
CA TRP A 644 -31.86 0.65 6.74
C TRP A 644 -30.80 -0.44 6.55
N ARG A 645 -29.54 -0.10 6.86
CA ARG A 645 -28.37 -0.92 6.56
C ARG A 645 -28.36 -2.25 7.31
N HIS A 646 -28.82 -2.25 8.56
CA HIS A 646 -28.92 -3.46 9.39
C HIS A 646 -30.37 -3.94 9.45
N THR A 647 -30.58 -5.25 9.34
CA THR A 647 -31.91 -5.84 9.51
C THR A 647 -32.35 -5.67 10.95
N ARG A 648 -33.52 -5.06 11.19
CA ARG A 648 -34.05 -4.78 12.53
C ARG A 648 -35.51 -5.19 12.63
N THR A 649 -35.93 -5.64 13.81
CA THR A 649 -37.29 -6.08 14.09
C THR A 649 -38.29 -4.92 14.16
N SER A 650 -37.85 -3.73 14.54
CA SER A 650 -38.69 -2.53 14.65
C SER A 650 -37.95 -1.28 14.21
N ARG A 651 -38.63 -0.42 13.47
CA ARG A 651 -38.19 0.93 13.07
C ARG A 651 -39.33 1.92 13.26
N PRO A 652 -39.05 3.18 13.66
CA PRO A 652 -40.08 4.20 13.87
C PRO A 652 -40.70 4.71 12.56
N VAL A 653 -40.05 4.46 11.42
CA VAL A 653 -40.54 4.76 10.08
C VAL A 653 -40.86 3.47 9.34
N SER A 654 -41.98 3.44 8.61
CA SER A 654 -42.49 2.23 7.95
C SER A 654 -41.86 1.96 6.58
N LYS A 655 -41.19 2.94 5.98
CA LYS A 655 -40.52 2.84 4.68
C LYS A 655 -39.20 3.60 4.70
N PRO A 656 -38.15 3.10 4.01
CA PRO A 656 -36.90 3.83 3.83
C PRO A 656 -37.14 5.04 2.91
N VAL A 657 -36.84 6.25 3.40
CA VAL A 657 -36.97 7.51 2.66
C VAL A 657 -35.61 8.17 2.51
N LEU A 658 -35.29 8.58 1.27
CA LEU A 658 -34.13 9.38 0.92
C LEU A 658 -34.59 10.75 0.41
N LEU A 659 -34.29 11.79 1.19
CA LEU A 659 -34.57 13.17 0.85
C LEU A 659 -33.36 13.78 0.14
N ILE A 660 -33.56 14.36 -1.03
CA ILE A 660 -32.48 15.03 -1.79
C ILE A 660 -32.78 16.52 -1.93
N ALA A 661 -31.88 17.35 -1.40
CA ALA A 661 -31.97 18.80 -1.49
C ALA A 661 -31.68 19.30 -2.91
N GLY A 662 -32.55 20.19 -3.41
CA GLY A 662 -32.47 20.74 -4.77
C GLY A 662 -33.17 19.90 -5.85
N LEU A 663 -34.03 18.94 -5.49
CA LEU A 663 -34.84 18.15 -6.45
C LEU A 663 -36.32 18.56 -6.53
N ASP A 664 -36.77 19.54 -5.74
CA ASP A 664 -38.16 20.00 -5.69
C ASP A 664 -38.54 20.99 -6.80
N GLY A 665 -37.56 21.64 -7.42
CA GLY A 665 -37.75 22.60 -8.51
C GLY A 665 -37.87 21.99 -9.92
N THR A 666 -38.43 22.78 -10.85
CA THR A 666 -38.47 22.46 -12.29
C THR A 666 -37.13 22.67 -12.99
N GLU A 667 -36.23 23.45 -12.37
CA GLU A 667 -34.87 23.75 -12.81
C GLU A 667 -33.85 23.34 -11.73
N PRO A 668 -32.61 23.00 -12.10
CA PRO A 668 -31.57 22.69 -11.13
C PRO A 668 -31.20 23.94 -10.32
N PRO A 669 -30.85 23.79 -9.03
CA PRO A 669 -30.36 24.92 -8.25
C PRO A 669 -29.01 25.42 -8.78
N SER A 670 -28.67 26.68 -8.47
CA SER A 670 -27.31 27.19 -8.72
C SER A 670 -26.29 26.39 -7.91
N PHE A 671 -25.46 25.60 -8.58
CA PHE A 671 -24.39 24.83 -7.92
C PHE A 671 -23.26 25.73 -7.41
N GLY A 672 -23.18 26.98 -7.86
CA GLY A 672 -22.26 28.01 -7.37
C GLY A 672 -22.72 28.63 -6.04
N LYS A 673 -22.56 29.94 -5.87
CA LYS A 673 -23.08 30.63 -4.67
C LYS A 673 -24.63 30.53 -4.65
N PRO A 674 -25.27 30.29 -3.48
CA PRO A 674 -24.69 30.14 -2.14
C PRO A 674 -24.33 28.70 -1.72
N LEU A 675 -24.58 27.69 -2.56
CA LEU A 675 -24.45 26.27 -2.21
C LEU A 675 -22.99 25.77 -2.23
N TRP A 676 -22.18 26.31 -3.16
CA TRP A 676 -20.79 25.95 -3.43
C TRP A 676 -20.58 24.48 -3.81
N TRP A 677 -21.61 23.79 -4.30
CA TRP A 677 -21.51 22.40 -4.74
C TRP A 677 -20.59 22.23 -5.96
N GLY A 678 -20.58 23.20 -6.88
CA GLY A 678 -19.70 23.23 -8.06
C GLY A 678 -18.21 23.38 -7.74
N ALA A 679 -17.88 23.83 -6.52
CA ALA A 679 -16.50 23.87 -6.03
C ALA A 679 -16.03 22.52 -5.44
N VAL A 680 -16.97 21.62 -5.11
CA VAL A 680 -16.69 20.29 -4.55
C VAL A 680 -16.78 19.21 -5.63
N TYR A 681 -17.80 19.31 -6.48
CA TYR A 681 -18.06 18.35 -7.55
C TYR A 681 -18.19 19.08 -8.88
N ARG A 682 -17.90 18.37 -9.97
CA ARG A 682 -18.12 18.89 -11.32
C ARG A 682 -19.60 19.16 -11.57
N GLU A 683 -19.91 20.35 -12.06
CA GLU A 683 -21.29 20.80 -12.31
C GLU A 683 -22.02 19.94 -13.35
N ASP A 684 -21.32 19.47 -14.39
CA ASP A 684 -21.92 18.62 -15.42
C ASP A 684 -22.37 17.25 -14.88
N ILE A 685 -21.65 16.73 -13.87
CA ILE A 685 -22.03 15.49 -13.17
C ILE A 685 -23.25 15.74 -12.27
N LEU A 686 -23.27 16.85 -11.52
CA LEU A 686 -24.42 17.22 -10.69
C LEU A 686 -25.69 17.41 -11.53
N LEU A 687 -25.58 18.07 -12.69
CA LEU A 687 -26.69 18.26 -13.62
C LEU A 687 -27.23 16.93 -14.15
N ARG A 688 -26.34 15.98 -14.50
CA ARG A 688 -26.74 14.63 -14.90
C ARG A 688 -27.47 13.88 -13.79
N THR A 689 -26.97 13.95 -12.55
CA THR A 689 -27.65 13.33 -11.40
C THR A 689 -29.02 13.95 -11.17
N TRP A 690 -29.11 15.29 -11.20
CA TRP A 690 -30.38 16.01 -11.03
C TRP A 690 -31.41 15.59 -12.09
N SER A 691 -31.00 15.59 -13.36
CA SER A 691 -31.86 15.20 -14.49
C SER A 691 -32.35 13.75 -14.37
N LEU A 692 -31.48 12.85 -13.89
CA LEU A 692 -31.83 11.44 -13.68
C LEU A 692 -32.82 11.26 -12.52
N LEU A 693 -32.56 11.91 -11.38
CA LEU A 693 -33.32 11.69 -10.15
C LEU A 693 -34.67 12.42 -10.12
N ARG A 694 -34.82 13.58 -10.77
CA ARG A 694 -36.07 14.35 -10.74
C ARG A 694 -37.29 13.59 -11.26
N THR A 695 -37.08 12.60 -12.11
CA THR A 695 -38.14 11.76 -12.70
C THR A 695 -38.42 10.48 -11.90
N LYS A 696 -37.66 10.22 -10.83
CA LYS A 696 -37.73 9.00 -10.04
C LYS A 696 -38.48 9.25 -8.74
N GLN A 697 -39.51 8.44 -8.48
CA GLN A 697 -40.22 8.44 -7.19
C GLN A 697 -39.73 7.32 -6.27
N GLN A 698 -39.18 6.26 -6.85
CA GLN A 698 -38.64 5.11 -6.14
C GLN A 698 -37.33 4.66 -6.78
N MET A 699 -36.48 4.09 -5.96
CA MET A 699 -35.22 3.48 -6.37
C MET A 699 -35.11 2.13 -5.68
N THR A 700 -34.77 1.08 -6.43
CA THR A 700 -34.49 -0.24 -5.85
C THR A 700 -32.99 -0.43 -5.82
N LEU A 701 -32.43 -0.54 -4.62
CA LEU A 701 -31.05 -0.95 -4.44
C LEU A 701 -30.97 -2.48 -4.63
N PRO A 702 -29.98 -2.97 -5.39
CA PRO A 702 -29.76 -4.39 -5.65
C PRO A 702 -29.40 -5.19 -4.40
#